data_AF-A0A7C2E5H4-F1
#
_entry.id   AF-A0A7C2E5H4-F1
#
_cell.length_a   1.000
_cell.length_b   1.000
_cell.length_c   1.000
_cell.angle_alpha   90.00
_cell.angle_beta   90.00
_cell.angle_gamma   90.00
#
_symmetry.space_group_name_H-M   'P 1'
#
loop_
_entity.id
_entity.type
_entity.pdbx_description
1 polymer ?
#
loop_
_entity_poly.entity_id
_entity_poly.type
_entity_poly.pdbx_seq_one_letter_code
_entity_poly.pdbx_strand_id
1 'polypeptide(L)'
;MELTTKRYQSISYISGPLLFVEGAKDLSYGAIVNIHLPDDTVRGGQVIEVSEKNAVIQVFEETTGLDLARTSISLREDVARLGVSREIIGRRFNGLGAPIDGLPPIIPEKRLPIIGAPINPVARRRPQEFIQTGISAIDGLNTLVRGQKLPIFSGAGLPHNEIAAQIARQARVLGAAEDFSVVFAAMGITQREAAFFIDQFESTGALARSVVFLNLADDPAIERLITPRVALTAAEYLAFELEMQVLVILTDMTNYCLLPGTEIMFADGTVAAIDTIVDSIVSGTRLLSDLPAILSWDAGAAVPAPISDVQKLRYRGKVLRIRTASGAEFSVTPDHKILVDSPDGPVMIPAGQVCLGQSVYAARRLPVAAADPTLLDLLRDFDGFVHLRDRSLEERLKEKYGTLRAAAERLGLGYERVSDAAEKRCFTVPELGRIGEDLGVSAAQVSALVGSVSAGKRGSLNVAADWDMQKLVHAFGLLAADGTVYENHDQHSYFVMFSNKEPALLDIFTRTVTALFPGLGLQRQRNQDGVTMLRIDSLPLVKMAKALGIDTEFAPVLRLSDALVAAFLRGYFDGDGSVAVERGRVSYTTGRLQRARRLQQLLRRLGIVGVLRERTTHDRLVYDVVIQGAGQVREFERLIGASHPAKAEGLAQLSYRPGYGTQHDRAPAAAASLLRAARVEAGVSQASLGPTSTVSQAESGKRLTSLATTRRYGAALRMEGGSGEALGTLETLLGGDYILDEIRSIEPFDYNGFVYDFTVDSTHKFLIENGLVVSNCEALREIGAAREEIPGRRGYPGYMYTDLATIYERAGRIHGRKGSITQLPILTMPDDDITHPIADLTGYITEGQIILSRELHRLGIYPPITPLRSLSRLMNDGIGKGRTREDHGGLRDQLYSAYANGVDLRRLVAIIGEEALTDRDRLYLKFAEDFEKQFLNQGQTDRTIEETLTLAWKLLSAFPKGELKRVKQDHIDKYYGELMEETWKDRTRV
;
A
#
# COMPACT_ATOMS: atom_id res chain seq x y z
N MET A 1 26.86 38.78 21.18
CA MET A 1 27.03 37.85 22.32
C MET A 1 26.50 36.52 21.81
N GLU A 2 27.38 35.62 21.34
CA GLU A 2 26.97 34.31 20.83
C GLU A 2 26.44 33.49 22.01
N LEU A 3 25.13 33.28 22.04
CA LEU A 3 24.50 32.34 22.96
C LEU A 3 25.01 30.94 22.58
N THR A 4 25.81 30.32 23.45
CA THR A 4 26.30 28.95 23.27
C THR A 4 25.11 27.98 23.20
N THR A 5 24.76 27.51 22.02
CA THR A 5 23.71 26.48 21.82
C THR A 5 24.23 25.12 22.27
N LYS A 6 23.57 24.52 23.27
CA LYS A 6 23.93 23.19 23.79
C LYS A 6 23.75 22.13 22.70
N ARG A 7 24.80 21.32 22.47
CA ARG A 7 24.76 20.17 21.57
C ARG A 7 24.76 18.87 22.37
N TYR A 8 23.85 17.97 22.05
CA TYR A 8 23.79 16.62 22.59
C TYR A 8 24.43 15.65 21.58
N GLN A 9 25.47 14.95 22.00
CA GLN A 9 26.22 13.99 21.16
C GLN A 9 26.04 12.55 21.65
N SER A 10 25.41 12.35 22.80
CA SER A 10 25.17 11.07 23.45
C SER A 10 23.96 10.35 22.85
N ILE A 11 24.03 10.06 21.56
CA ILE A 11 22.99 9.30 20.86
C ILE A 11 23.23 7.82 21.17
N SER A 12 22.27 7.19 21.83
CA SER A 12 22.41 5.81 22.30
C SER A 12 21.87 4.77 21.32
N TYR A 13 20.86 5.14 20.54
CA TYR A 13 20.16 4.21 19.66
C TYR A 13 19.43 4.94 18.53
N ILE A 14 19.37 4.33 17.35
CA ILE A 14 18.63 4.82 16.19
C ILE A 14 17.85 3.64 15.62
N SER A 15 16.54 3.79 15.42
CA SER A 15 15.68 2.74 14.88
C SER A 15 14.51 3.33 14.11
N GLY A 16 14.38 2.96 12.83
CA GLY A 16 13.40 3.56 11.94
C GLY A 16 13.56 5.09 11.89
N PRO A 17 12.49 5.88 12.12
CA PRO A 17 12.55 7.33 12.20
C PRO A 17 12.92 7.86 13.61
N LEU A 18 13.22 7.00 14.59
CA LEU A 18 13.43 7.38 15.98
C LEU A 18 14.91 7.41 16.36
N LEU A 19 15.29 8.44 17.10
CA LEU A 19 16.62 8.71 17.57
C LEU A 19 16.62 8.94 19.09
N PHE A 20 17.39 8.14 19.81
CA PHE A 20 17.43 8.12 21.27
C PHE A 20 18.68 8.83 21.78
N VAL A 21 18.49 9.77 22.69
CA VAL A 21 19.56 10.64 23.20
C VAL A 21 19.62 10.52 24.72
N GLU A 22 20.74 10.06 25.23
CA GLU A 22 20.99 10.01 26.66
C GLU A 22 21.42 11.38 27.21
N GLY A 23 21.01 11.67 28.45
CA GLY A 23 21.42 12.90 29.14
C GLY A 23 20.79 14.18 28.60
N ALA A 24 19.79 14.08 27.72
CA ALA A 24 19.06 15.19 27.12
C ALA A 24 17.76 15.55 27.89
N LYS A 25 17.82 15.50 29.22
CA LYS A 25 16.68 15.75 30.13
C LYS A 25 16.12 17.18 30.07
N ASP A 26 16.90 18.12 29.52
CA ASP A 26 16.52 19.51 29.35
C ASP A 26 15.88 19.82 27.99
N LEU A 27 15.77 18.82 27.10
CA LEU A 27 14.88 18.92 25.95
C LEU A 27 13.42 18.84 26.40
N SER A 28 12.58 19.73 25.87
CA SER A 28 11.15 19.73 26.15
C SER A 28 10.41 18.77 25.22
N TYR A 29 9.36 18.11 25.72
CA TYR A 29 8.43 17.36 24.87
C TYR A 29 7.85 18.28 23.78
N GLY A 30 7.85 17.84 22.53
CA GLY A 30 7.40 18.61 21.37
C GLY A 30 8.41 19.63 20.83
N ALA A 31 9.61 19.72 21.41
CA ALA A 31 10.67 20.61 20.93
C ALA A 31 11.17 20.21 19.54
N ILE A 32 11.48 21.22 18.74
CA ILE A 32 12.13 21.03 17.44
C ILE A 32 13.63 21.09 17.63
N VAL A 33 14.28 20.07 17.09
CA VAL A 33 15.72 19.94 17.13
C VAL A 33 16.28 19.97 15.72
N ASN A 34 17.47 20.51 15.61
CA ASN A 34 18.32 20.33 14.44
C ASN A 34 19.26 19.16 14.72
N ILE A 35 19.24 18.18 13.83
CA ILE A 35 20.10 17.01 13.89
C ILE A 35 21.22 17.26 12.88
N HIS A 36 22.41 17.55 13.38
CA HIS A 36 23.62 17.80 12.60
C HIS A 36 24.27 16.45 12.32
N LEU A 37 24.32 16.08 11.05
CA LEU A 37 24.95 14.87 10.57
C LEU A 37 26.48 15.06 10.50
N PRO A 38 27.24 13.97 10.33
CA PRO A 38 28.70 14.02 10.21
C PRO A 38 29.20 14.75 8.95
N ASP A 39 28.33 14.92 7.95
CA ASP A 39 28.55 15.61 6.67
C ASP A 39 28.22 17.13 6.72
N ASP A 40 27.99 17.67 7.93
CA ASP A 40 27.49 19.02 8.19
C ASP A 40 26.08 19.33 7.63
N THR A 41 25.36 18.34 7.10
CA THR A 41 23.94 18.51 6.76
C THR A 41 23.09 18.56 8.03
N VAL A 42 21.98 19.29 7.95
CA VAL A 42 21.08 19.49 9.09
C VAL A 42 19.70 18.95 8.75
N ARG A 43 19.22 18.04 9.58
CA ARG A 43 17.87 17.47 9.52
C ARG A 43 16.99 18.02 10.63
N GLY A 44 15.69 18.03 10.38
CA GLY A 44 14.69 18.35 11.39
C GLY A 44 14.33 17.14 12.24
N GLY A 45 14.08 17.36 13.52
CA GLY A 45 13.44 16.36 14.35
C GLY A 45 12.53 16.99 15.39
N GLN A 46 11.63 16.19 15.94
CA GLN A 46 10.79 16.57 17.07
C GLN A 46 11.01 15.63 18.24
N VAL A 47 11.16 16.19 19.43
CA VAL A 47 11.19 15.44 20.69
C VAL A 47 9.79 14.89 20.95
N ILE A 48 9.65 13.56 20.99
CA ILE A 48 8.38 12.87 21.19
C ILE A 48 8.28 12.20 22.57
N GLU A 49 9.39 12.03 23.27
CA GLU A 49 9.39 11.52 24.64
C GLU A 49 10.59 12.09 25.39
N VAL A 50 10.42 12.37 26.68
CA VAL A 50 11.51 12.81 27.56
C VAL A 50 11.39 12.05 28.87
N SER A 51 12.45 11.35 29.25
CA SER A 51 12.60 10.69 30.55
C SER A 51 13.86 11.19 31.26
N GLU A 52 14.09 10.77 32.51
CA GLU A 52 15.31 11.13 33.24
C GLU A 52 16.59 10.61 32.58
N LYS A 53 16.49 9.49 31.85
CA LYS A 53 17.64 8.81 31.25
C LYS A 53 17.84 9.22 29.78
N ASN A 54 16.75 9.35 29.03
CA ASN A 54 16.79 9.48 27.58
C ASN A 54 15.62 10.32 27.04
N ALA A 55 15.89 11.08 25.99
CA ALA A 55 14.89 11.74 25.15
C ALA A 55 14.80 11.00 23.80
N VAL A 56 13.58 10.83 23.31
CA VAL A 56 13.30 10.19 22.02
C VAL A 56 12.91 11.29 21.03
N ILE A 57 13.60 11.32 19.91
CA ILE A 57 13.43 12.30 18.85
C ILE A 57 12.98 11.57 17.59
N GLN A 58 11.86 12.00 17.01
CA GLN A 58 11.42 11.57 15.70
C GLN A 58 12.06 12.47 14.64
N VAL A 59 12.86 11.89 13.76
CA VAL A 59 13.46 12.58 12.61
C VAL A 59 12.37 12.83 11.57
N PHE A 60 12.38 14.02 10.95
CA PHE A 60 11.38 14.38 9.94
C PHE A 60 11.69 13.80 8.58
N GLU A 61 12.97 13.84 8.20
CA GLU A 61 13.48 13.23 6.98
C GLU A 61 13.90 11.77 7.24
N GLU A 62 14.49 11.10 6.24
CA GLU A 62 15.05 9.76 6.42
C GLU A 62 16.15 9.75 7.50
N THR A 63 16.49 8.60 8.06
CA THR A 63 17.54 8.45 9.07
C THR A 63 18.91 8.04 8.49
N THR A 64 18.99 7.87 7.17
CA THR A 64 20.21 7.51 6.42
C THR A 64 21.35 8.50 6.67
N GLY A 65 22.49 8.08 7.20
CA GLY A 65 23.65 8.97 7.45
C GLY A 65 23.72 9.55 8.87
N LEU A 66 22.74 9.25 9.74
CA LEU A 66 22.88 9.47 11.18
C LEU A 66 23.83 8.40 11.76
N ASP A 67 24.74 8.82 12.64
CA ASP A 67 25.61 7.91 13.38
C ASP A 67 25.48 8.14 14.90
N LEU A 68 26.03 7.24 15.71
CA LEU A 68 25.96 7.36 17.17
C LEU A 68 27.10 8.23 17.75
N ALA A 69 28.11 8.58 16.94
CA ALA A 69 29.40 9.07 17.44
C ALA A 69 29.67 10.55 17.14
N ARG A 70 29.19 11.05 16.00
CA ARG A 70 29.45 12.39 15.45
C ARG A 70 28.15 13.15 15.20
N THR A 71 27.02 12.46 15.03
CA THR A 71 25.72 13.13 14.97
C THR A 71 25.49 13.88 16.28
N SER A 72 25.10 15.14 16.14
CA SER A 72 24.84 15.99 17.29
C SER A 72 23.53 16.69 17.12
N ILE A 73 22.86 16.94 18.24
CA ILE A 73 21.52 17.49 18.24
C ILE A 73 21.61 18.82 18.94
N SER A 74 21.12 19.86 18.30
CA SER A 74 20.95 21.15 18.94
C SER A 74 19.49 21.46 19.01
N LEU A 75 19.05 21.99 20.14
CA LEU A 75 17.73 22.58 20.25
C LEU A 75 17.60 23.70 19.20
N ARG A 76 16.60 23.59 18.32
CA ARG A 76 16.23 24.66 17.39
C ARG A 76 15.21 25.57 18.05
N GLU A 77 14.14 24.98 18.59
CA GLU A 77 13.09 25.68 19.34
C GLU A 77 12.45 24.72 20.36
N ASP A 78 12.11 25.22 21.56
CA ASP A 78 11.42 24.41 22.58
C ASP A 78 10.04 23.91 22.17
N VAL A 79 9.44 24.54 21.15
CA VAL A 79 8.15 24.20 20.55
C VAL A 79 8.22 24.62 19.09
N ALA A 80 7.65 23.83 18.19
CA ALA A 80 7.50 24.21 16.79
C ALA A 80 6.73 25.55 16.66
N ARG A 81 7.33 26.55 16.00
CA ARG A 81 6.71 27.85 15.75
C ARG A 81 6.66 28.20 14.27
N LEU A 82 5.58 28.86 13.87
CA LEU A 82 5.42 29.50 12.57
C LEU A 82 5.82 30.97 12.67
N GLY A 83 6.66 31.43 11.75
CA GLY A 83 6.88 32.85 11.53
C GLY A 83 5.65 33.45 10.84
N VAL A 84 5.04 34.46 11.45
CA VAL A 84 3.84 35.12 10.92
C VAL A 84 4.09 36.62 10.74
N SER A 85 3.58 37.16 9.64
CA SER A 85 3.54 38.58 9.32
C SER A 85 2.38 38.81 8.35
N ARG A 86 2.00 40.07 8.09
CA ARG A 86 0.96 40.35 7.08
C ARG A 86 1.36 39.88 5.66
N GLU A 87 2.66 39.73 5.40
CA GLU A 87 3.23 39.34 4.11
C GLU A 87 3.02 37.85 3.76
N ILE A 88 2.47 37.05 4.66
CA ILE A 88 2.10 35.66 4.34
C ILE A 88 0.93 35.58 3.35
N ILE A 89 0.12 36.64 3.24
CA ILE A 89 -0.99 36.73 2.29
C ILE A 89 -0.40 36.85 0.87
N GLY A 90 -0.87 36.00 -0.05
CA GLY A 90 -0.34 35.92 -1.41
C GLY A 90 0.83 34.95 -1.59
N ARG A 91 1.25 34.27 -0.52
CA ARG A 91 2.40 33.36 -0.53
C ARG A 91 1.97 31.89 -0.55
N ARG A 92 2.88 31.04 -1.02
CA ARG A 92 2.75 29.58 -0.96
C ARG A 92 3.86 28.98 -0.10
N PHE A 93 3.48 28.04 0.75
CA PHE A 93 4.38 27.35 1.67
C PHE A 93 4.20 25.83 1.57
N ASN A 94 5.22 25.07 1.98
CA ASN A 94 5.09 23.64 2.24
C ASN A 94 4.36 23.38 3.58
N GLY A 95 4.20 22.12 3.97
CA GLY A 95 3.54 21.74 5.21
C GLY A 95 4.26 22.16 6.50
N LEU A 96 5.58 22.41 6.45
CA LEU A 96 6.36 22.98 7.56
C LEU A 96 6.30 24.52 7.63
N GLY A 97 5.70 25.19 6.64
CA GLY A 97 5.64 26.66 6.57
C GLY A 97 6.87 27.33 5.93
N ALA A 98 7.70 26.57 5.21
CA ALA A 98 8.78 27.11 4.38
C ALA A 98 8.24 27.54 3.01
N PRO A 99 8.68 28.69 2.43
CA PRO A 99 8.14 29.16 1.16
C PRO A 99 8.51 28.26 -0.03
N ILE A 100 7.55 28.03 -0.93
CA ILE A 100 7.69 27.20 -2.15
C ILE A 100 7.34 27.93 -3.44
N ASP A 101 7.11 29.25 -3.36
CA ASP A 101 6.75 30.10 -4.50
C ASP A 101 7.97 30.69 -5.24
N GLY A 102 9.18 30.33 -4.84
CA GLY A 102 10.42 30.89 -5.40
C GLY A 102 10.68 32.34 -4.98
N LEU A 103 9.88 32.88 -4.05
CA LEU A 103 10.08 34.19 -3.46
C LEU A 103 10.91 34.10 -2.16
N PRO A 104 11.52 35.20 -1.69
CA PRO A 104 12.33 35.20 -0.48
C PRO A 104 11.58 34.73 0.78
N PRO A 105 12.29 34.20 1.79
CA PRO A 105 11.71 33.95 3.11
C PRO A 105 11.03 35.19 3.67
N ILE A 106 9.87 35.00 4.31
CA ILE A 106 9.14 36.08 4.99
C ILE A 106 9.96 36.61 6.17
N ILE A 107 9.84 37.91 6.44
CA ILE A 107 10.35 38.49 7.69
C ILE A 107 9.21 38.41 8.71
N PRO A 108 9.32 37.55 9.75
CA PRO A 108 8.24 37.37 10.70
C PRO A 108 8.15 38.55 11.67
N GLU A 109 6.94 39.06 11.88
CA GLU A 109 6.65 40.01 12.97
C GLU A 109 6.60 39.27 14.31
N LYS A 110 6.11 38.03 14.30
CA LYS A 110 6.02 37.14 15.47
C LYS A 110 6.33 35.70 15.09
N ARG A 111 6.73 34.91 16.09
CA ARG A 111 6.85 33.45 15.98
C ARG A 111 5.86 32.79 16.94
N LEU A 112 4.81 32.18 16.39
CA LEU A 112 3.70 31.61 17.18
C LEU A 112 3.79 30.08 17.25
N PRO A 113 3.55 29.45 18.42
CA PRO A 113 3.53 27.99 18.55
C PRO A 113 2.44 27.35 17.68
N ILE A 114 2.80 26.34 16.89
CA ILE A 114 1.85 25.73 15.94
C ILE A 114 0.80 24.83 16.61
N ILE A 115 1.12 24.30 17.80
CA ILE A 115 0.17 23.51 18.61
C ILE A 115 -1.08 24.35 18.93
N GLY A 116 -0.91 25.68 19.03
CA GLY A 116 -1.97 26.60 19.39
C GLY A 116 -2.47 26.37 20.81
N ALA A 117 -3.55 27.06 21.17
CA ALA A 117 -4.30 26.82 22.40
C ALA A 117 -5.80 26.86 22.09
N PRO A 118 -6.62 26.02 22.72
CA PRO A 118 -8.07 26.10 22.54
C PRO A 118 -8.56 27.47 22.99
N ILE A 119 -9.42 28.10 22.18
CA ILE A 119 -10.03 29.38 22.55
C ILE A 119 -10.83 29.18 23.85
N ASN A 120 -10.53 29.98 24.88
CA ASN A 120 -11.22 29.93 26.17
C ASN A 120 -12.75 29.97 25.96
N PRO A 121 -13.52 28.97 26.44
CA PRO A 121 -14.96 28.89 26.23
C PRO A 121 -15.73 30.13 26.68
N VAL A 122 -15.30 30.80 27.75
CA VAL A 122 -15.94 32.04 28.25
C VAL A 122 -15.66 33.23 27.33
N ALA A 123 -14.51 33.23 26.66
CA ALA A 123 -14.15 34.26 25.69
C ALA A 123 -14.82 34.03 24.32
N ARG A 124 -15.27 32.80 24.02
CA ARG A 124 -15.92 32.47 22.74
C ARG A 124 -17.24 33.19 22.58
N ARG A 125 -17.41 33.84 21.44
CA ARG A 125 -18.69 34.41 21.00
C ARG A 125 -19.37 33.42 20.05
N ARG A 126 -20.69 33.32 20.12
CA ARG A 126 -21.48 32.44 19.26
C ARG A 126 -21.22 32.75 17.77
N PRO A 127 -20.95 31.74 16.92
CA PRO A 127 -20.89 31.92 15.47
C PRO A 127 -22.20 32.52 14.95
N GLN A 128 -22.09 33.60 14.19
CA GLN A 128 -23.20 34.35 13.61
C GLN A 128 -22.70 35.08 12.37
N GLU A 129 -23.63 35.53 11.53
CA GLU A 129 -23.34 36.20 10.24
C GLU A 129 -22.95 35.23 9.13
N PHE A 130 -23.44 35.53 7.94
CA PHE A 130 -23.33 34.68 6.76
C PHE A 130 -21.97 34.82 6.07
N ILE A 131 -21.42 33.68 5.61
CA ILE A 131 -20.37 33.64 4.60
C ILE A 131 -21.00 33.12 3.30
N GLN A 132 -20.96 33.94 2.27
CA GLN A 132 -21.47 33.55 0.96
C GLN A 132 -20.41 32.74 0.22
N THR A 133 -20.71 31.48 -0.07
CA THR A 133 -19.83 30.57 -0.81
C THR A 133 -20.00 30.67 -2.32
N GLY A 134 -21.12 31.23 -2.80
CA GLY A 134 -21.46 31.25 -4.23
C GLY A 134 -22.20 29.99 -4.70
N ILE A 135 -22.42 29.02 -3.80
CA ILE A 135 -23.05 27.74 -4.09
C ILE A 135 -24.44 27.67 -3.48
N SER A 136 -25.48 27.64 -4.31
CA SER A 136 -26.89 27.65 -3.87
C SER A 136 -27.22 26.51 -2.90
N ALA A 137 -26.64 25.31 -3.11
CA ALA A 137 -26.85 24.14 -2.24
C ALA A 137 -26.23 24.32 -0.83
N ILE A 138 -25.22 25.19 -0.68
CA ILE A 138 -24.61 25.54 0.59
C ILE A 138 -25.32 26.79 1.14
N ASP A 139 -25.25 27.89 0.42
CA ASP A 139 -25.75 29.20 0.87
C ASP A 139 -27.25 29.19 1.21
N GLY A 140 -28.06 28.52 0.39
CA GLY A 140 -29.52 28.50 0.54
C GLY A 140 -30.08 27.40 1.46
N LEU A 141 -29.38 26.26 1.62
CA LEU A 141 -29.91 25.08 2.33
C LEU A 141 -29.10 24.71 3.57
N ASN A 142 -27.78 24.92 3.52
CA ASN A 142 -26.82 24.48 4.54
C ASN A 142 -25.84 25.62 4.85
N THR A 143 -26.39 26.81 5.10
CA THR A 143 -25.64 28.06 5.13
C THR A 143 -24.41 28.01 6.04
N LEU A 144 -23.26 28.44 5.52
CA LEU A 144 -22.01 28.59 6.27
C LEU A 144 -22.02 29.90 7.07
N VAL A 145 -21.66 29.81 8.35
CA VAL A 145 -21.69 30.92 9.30
C VAL A 145 -20.28 31.26 9.78
N ARG A 146 -19.99 32.53 10.04
CA ARG A 146 -18.68 32.97 10.53
C ARG A 146 -18.35 32.36 11.89
N GLY A 147 -17.23 31.65 11.97
CA GLY A 147 -16.80 30.92 13.16
C GLY A 147 -17.21 29.44 13.17
N GLN A 148 -17.92 28.97 12.14
CA GLN A 148 -18.44 27.59 12.06
C GLN A 148 -17.36 26.59 11.62
N LYS A 149 -17.54 25.33 12.05
CA LYS A 149 -16.82 24.16 11.53
C LYS A 149 -17.76 23.32 10.67
N LEU A 150 -17.67 23.40 9.35
CA LEU A 150 -18.60 22.71 8.43
C LEU A 150 -17.85 21.85 7.40
N PRO A 151 -17.65 20.54 7.66
CA PRO A 151 -16.92 19.67 6.74
C PRO A 151 -17.67 19.37 5.44
N ILE A 152 -16.92 19.06 4.39
CA ILE A 152 -17.41 18.40 3.17
C ILE A 152 -17.01 16.93 3.22
N PHE A 153 -18.02 16.07 3.22
CA PHE A 153 -17.89 14.62 3.15
C PHE A 153 -18.02 14.20 1.68
N SER A 154 -16.89 13.83 1.12
CA SER A 154 -16.73 13.39 -0.26
C SER A 154 -16.57 11.87 -0.32
N GLY A 155 -16.35 11.35 -1.53
CA GLY A 155 -16.02 9.97 -1.83
C GLY A 155 -15.07 9.94 -3.02
N ALA A 156 -14.29 8.86 -3.16
CA ALA A 156 -13.32 8.75 -4.25
C ALA A 156 -14.01 8.95 -5.62
N GLY A 157 -13.38 9.77 -6.46
CA GLY A 157 -13.89 10.14 -7.79
C GLY A 157 -15.02 11.18 -7.82
N LEU A 158 -15.42 11.77 -6.68
CA LEU A 158 -16.31 12.94 -6.64
C LEU A 158 -15.52 14.24 -6.77
N PRO A 159 -16.11 15.33 -7.31
CA PRO A 159 -15.39 16.55 -7.64
C PRO A 159 -15.22 17.51 -6.43
N HIS A 160 -14.63 17.01 -5.35
CA HIS A 160 -14.46 17.77 -4.11
C HIS A 160 -13.35 18.82 -4.20
N ASN A 161 -12.28 18.54 -4.94
CA ASN A 161 -11.20 19.50 -5.18
C ASN A 161 -11.70 20.71 -5.99
N GLU A 162 -12.56 20.49 -6.98
CA GLU A 162 -13.19 21.53 -7.78
C GLU A 162 -14.12 22.41 -6.94
N ILE A 163 -14.89 21.80 -6.02
CA ILE A 163 -15.75 22.53 -5.08
C ILE A 163 -14.89 23.34 -4.09
N ALA A 164 -13.80 22.76 -3.57
CA ALA A 164 -12.88 23.45 -2.67
C ALA A 164 -12.29 24.70 -3.33
N ALA A 165 -11.77 24.54 -4.55
CA ALA A 165 -11.23 25.63 -5.34
C ALA A 165 -12.31 26.67 -5.66
N GLN A 166 -13.52 26.25 -6.01
CA GLN A 166 -14.64 27.14 -6.28
C GLN A 166 -15.01 27.99 -5.06
N ILE A 167 -15.15 27.37 -3.88
CA ILE A 167 -15.44 28.08 -2.64
C ILE A 167 -14.30 29.04 -2.30
N ALA A 168 -13.04 28.60 -2.42
CA ALA A 168 -11.88 29.47 -2.15
C ALA A 168 -11.87 30.73 -3.04
N ARG A 169 -12.35 30.63 -4.28
CA ARG A 169 -12.48 31.77 -5.20
C ARG A 169 -13.69 32.65 -4.91
N GLN A 170 -14.84 32.06 -4.61
CA GLN A 170 -16.13 32.74 -4.55
C GLN A 170 -16.47 33.29 -3.16
N ALA A 171 -15.87 32.71 -2.11
CA ALA A 171 -16.16 33.03 -0.73
C ALA A 171 -16.01 34.53 -0.43
N ARG A 172 -17.05 35.12 0.15
CA ARG A 172 -17.09 36.52 0.56
C ARG A 172 -18.00 36.75 1.74
N VAL A 173 -17.76 37.85 2.43
CA VAL A 173 -18.63 38.35 3.49
C VAL A 173 -19.48 39.52 2.97
N LEU A 174 -20.76 39.56 3.33
CA LEU A 174 -21.67 40.63 2.94
C LEU A 174 -21.51 41.83 3.88
N GLY A 175 -20.67 42.80 3.50
CA GLY A 175 -20.40 44.03 4.24
C GLY A 175 -19.24 44.84 3.62
N ALA A 176 -19.37 46.16 3.50
CA ALA A 176 -18.48 46.99 2.67
C ALA A 176 -17.09 47.32 3.27
N ALA A 177 -16.75 46.85 4.48
CA ALA A 177 -15.61 47.36 5.24
C ALA A 177 -14.81 46.29 6.04
N GLU A 178 -14.93 45.00 5.71
CA GLU A 178 -14.22 43.93 6.45
C GLU A 178 -13.27 43.15 5.55
N ASP A 179 -12.02 43.03 5.99
CA ASP A 179 -10.97 42.29 5.30
C ASP A 179 -11.22 40.77 5.42
N PHE A 180 -11.21 40.06 4.27
CA PHE A 180 -11.45 38.62 4.18
C PHE A 180 -10.24 37.90 3.57
N SER A 181 -9.84 36.78 4.16
CA SER A 181 -8.73 35.96 3.68
C SER A 181 -9.06 34.47 3.69
N VAL A 182 -8.45 33.73 2.77
CA VAL A 182 -8.58 32.26 2.69
C VAL A 182 -7.25 31.63 3.08
N VAL A 183 -7.26 30.71 4.02
CA VAL A 183 -6.11 29.85 4.30
C VAL A 183 -6.41 28.47 3.73
N PHE A 184 -5.68 28.07 2.70
CA PHE A 184 -5.87 26.79 2.03
C PHE A 184 -4.74 25.85 2.43
N ALA A 185 -5.07 24.68 2.95
CA ALA A 185 -4.09 23.66 3.30
C ALA A 185 -4.43 22.35 2.59
N ALA A 186 -3.54 21.92 1.70
CA ALA A 186 -3.64 20.64 1.06
C ALA A 186 -2.65 19.63 1.66
N MET A 187 -3.09 18.41 1.92
CA MET A 187 -2.38 17.37 2.65
C MET A 187 -2.37 16.09 1.82
N GLY A 188 -1.18 15.55 1.57
CA GLY A 188 -1.01 14.31 0.81
C GLY A 188 -1.49 14.39 -0.64
N ILE A 189 -1.61 15.59 -1.22
CA ILE A 189 -2.12 15.75 -2.58
C ILE A 189 -1.07 15.39 -3.63
N THR A 190 -1.51 14.95 -4.79
CA THR A 190 -0.62 14.67 -5.93
C THR A 190 -0.07 15.95 -6.54
N GLN A 191 1.07 15.87 -7.24
CA GLN A 191 1.64 17.00 -7.97
C GLN A 191 0.64 17.62 -8.98
N ARG A 192 -0.20 16.78 -9.58
CA ARG A 192 -1.25 17.21 -10.51
C ARG A 192 -2.33 18.03 -9.81
N GLU A 193 -2.77 17.61 -8.63
CA GLU A 193 -3.73 18.35 -7.82
C GLU A 193 -3.13 19.65 -7.29
N ALA A 194 -1.85 19.63 -6.89
CA ALA A 194 -1.14 20.84 -6.47
C ALA A 194 -1.09 21.86 -7.62
N ALA A 195 -0.72 21.41 -8.82
CA ALA A 195 -0.73 22.24 -10.03
C ALA A 195 -2.13 22.77 -10.34
N PHE A 196 -3.18 21.94 -10.23
CA PHE A 196 -4.57 22.37 -10.38
C PHE A 196 -4.93 23.48 -9.40
N PHE A 197 -4.65 23.32 -8.10
CA PHE A 197 -4.95 24.37 -7.11
C PHE A 197 -4.18 25.65 -7.39
N ILE A 198 -2.88 25.56 -7.68
CA ILE A 198 -2.04 26.72 -8.02
C ILE A 198 -2.64 27.48 -9.22
N ASP A 199 -2.94 26.78 -10.31
CA ASP A 199 -3.56 27.38 -11.49
C ASP A 199 -4.90 28.05 -11.16
N GLN A 200 -5.75 27.40 -10.36
CA GLN A 200 -7.04 27.97 -9.95
C GLN A 200 -6.90 29.23 -9.08
N PHE A 201 -5.88 29.29 -8.22
CA PHE A 201 -5.61 30.46 -7.38
C PHE A 201 -4.96 31.62 -8.16
N GLU A 202 -4.06 31.33 -9.10
CA GLU A 202 -3.37 32.33 -9.91
C GLU A 202 -4.27 32.91 -11.01
N SER A 203 -4.92 32.06 -11.81
CA SER A 203 -5.74 32.47 -12.96
C SER A 203 -6.90 33.39 -12.59
N THR A 204 -7.39 33.30 -11.35
CA THR A 204 -8.53 34.07 -10.86
C THR A 204 -8.15 35.23 -9.95
N GLY A 205 -6.86 35.42 -9.67
CA GLY A 205 -6.36 36.43 -8.73
C GLY A 205 -6.70 36.15 -7.26
N ALA A 206 -7.31 35.00 -6.96
CA ALA A 206 -7.68 34.60 -5.60
C ALA A 206 -6.45 34.43 -4.69
N LEU A 207 -5.27 34.15 -5.25
CA LEU A 207 -4.02 34.07 -4.52
C LEU A 207 -3.73 35.36 -3.72
N ALA A 208 -4.04 36.54 -4.25
CA ALA A 208 -3.73 37.83 -3.63
C ALA A 208 -4.36 38.05 -2.24
N ARG A 209 -5.38 37.25 -1.88
CA ARG A 209 -6.03 37.24 -0.57
C ARG A 209 -5.94 35.91 0.16
N SER A 210 -5.11 34.99 -0.33
CA SER A 210 -5.01 33.63 0.17
C SER A 210 -3.61 33.29 0.68
N VAL A 211 -3.54 32.43 1.69
CA VAL A 211 -2.30 31.78 2.16
C VAL A 211 -2.43 30.31 1.81
N VAL A 212 -1.48 29.76 1.05
CA VAL A 212 -1.58 28.38 0.56
C VAL A 212 -0.47 27.53 1.17
N PHE A 213 -0.85 26.46 1.86
CA PHE A 213 0.04 25.41 2.35
C PHE A 213 -0.19 24.16 1.51
N LEU A 214 0.84 23.64 0.87
CA LEU A 214 0.77 22.43 0.07
C LEU A 214 1.73 21.39 0.65
N ASN A 215 1.18 20.29 1.15
CA ASN A 215 1.91 19.08 1.46
C ASN A 215 1.59 18.04 0.39
N LEU A 216 2.63 17.63 -0.32
CA LEU A 216 2.54 16.67 -1.40
C LEU A 216 2.50 15.23 -0.85
N ALA A 217 2.12 14.30 -1.70
CA ALA A 217 2.10 12.89 -1.36
C ALA A 217 3.50 12.38 -1.00
N ASP A 218 4.56 12.83 -1.68
CA ASP A 218 5.97 12.48 -1.51
C ASP A 218 6.65 13.14 -0.30
N ASP A 219 6.07 14.20 0.26
CA ASP A 219 6.56 14.83 1.49
C ASP A 219 6.43 13.88 2.71
N PRO A 220 7.27 14.07 3.75
CA PRO A 220 7.22 13.27 4.97
C PRO A 220 5.83 13.19 5.62
N ALA A 221 5.46 12.01 6.13
CA ALA A 221 4.17 11.80 6.79
C ALA A 221 3.94 12.73 8.00
N ILE A 222 5.01 13.10 8.72
CA ILE A 222 4.92 14.04 9.84
C ILE A 222 4.60 15.47 9.39
N GLU A 223 5.10 15.88 8.22
CA GLU A 223 4.79 17.18 7.64
C GLU A 223 3.28 17.27 7.35
N ARG A 224 2.66 16.16 6.95
CA ARG A 224 1.20 16.05 6.78
C ARG A 224 0.44 16.28 8.09
N LEU A 225 0.93 15.76 9.22
CA LEU A 225 0.32 16.01 10.54
C LEU A 225 0.51 17.47 11.00
N ILE A 226 1.61 18.09 10.61
CA ILE A 226 1.97 19.46 10.98
C ILE A 226 1.21 20.49 10.15
N THR A 227 0.97 20.21 8.87
CA THR A 227 0.31 21.09 7.90
C THR A 227 -0.98 21.76 8.41
N PRO A 228 -1.98 21.04 8.96
CA PRO A 228 -3.20 21.68 9.43
C PRO A 228 -2.96 22.61 10.63
N ARG A 229 -1.97 22.29 11.47
CA ARG A 229 -1.58 23.09 12.63
C ARG A 229 -0.90 24.39 12.21
N VAL A 230 -0.03 24.32 11.20
CA VAL A 230 0.62 25.49 10.60
C VAL A 230 -0.43 26.40 9.97
N ALA A 231 -1.34 25.85 9.17
CA ALA A 231 -2.42 26.60 8.53
C ALA A 231 -3.32 27.30 9.56
N LEU A 232 -3.74 26.60 10.62
CA LEU A 232 -4.57 27.19 11.67
C LEU A 232 -3.84 28.28 12.47
N THR A 233 -2.53 28.17 12.64
CA THR A 233 -1.72 29.21 13.31
C THR A 233 -1.64 30.48 12.47
N ALA A 234 -1.48 30.35 11.16
CA ALA A 234 -1.60 31.48 10.24
C ALA A 234 -3.02 32.10 10.30
N ALA A 235 -4.05 31.27 10.32
CA ALA A 235 -5.44 31.73 10.42
C ALA A 235 -5.73 32.49 11.74
N GLU A 236 -5.22 32.01 12.87
CA GLU A 236 -5.35 32.66 14.18
C GLU A 236 -4.68 34.03 14.22
N TYR A 237 -3.49 34.15 13.63
CA TYR A 237 -2.81 35.43 13.49
C TYR A 237 -3.64 36.43 12.66
N LEU A 238 -4.06 36.02 11.46
CA LEU A 238 -4.86 36.86 10.57
C LEU A 238 -6.20 37.26 11.21
N ALA A 239 -6.87 36.34 11.90
CA ALA A 239 -8.18 36.59 12.48
C ALA A 239 -8.13 37.41 13.77
N PHE A 240 -7.29 37.03 14.73
CA PHE A 240 -7.34 37.60 16.07
C PHE A 240 -6.35 38.74 16.30
N GLU A 241 -5.30 38.85 15.49
CA GLU A 241 -4.36 39.99 15.56
C GLU A 241 -4.63 41.04 14.48
N LEU A 242 -4.87 40.62 13.24
CA LEU A 242 -5.18 41.54 12.13
C LEU A 242 -6.69 41.80 11.95
N GLU A 243 -7.53 41.23 12.82
CA GLU A 243 -8.99 41.40 12.83
C GLU A 243 -9.71 40.98 11.53
N MET A 244 -9.11 40.08 10.75
CA MET A 244 -9.66 39.62 9.46
C MET A 244 -10.70 38.50 9.64
N GLN A 245 -11.56 38.34 8.64
CA GLN A 245 -12.44 37.18 8.51
C GLN A 245 -11.69 36.10 7.73
N VAL A 246 -11.42 34.95 8.36
CA VAL A 246 -10.60 33.88 7.77
C VAL A 246 -11.43 32.64 7.50
N LEU A 247 -11.38 32.15 6.26
CA LEU A 247 -11.90 30.85 5.87
C LEU A 247 -10.74 29.87 5.67
N VAL A 248 -10.72 28.80 6.46
CA VAL A 248 -9.70 27.74 6.39
C VAL A 248 -10.28 26.54 5.66
N ILE A 249 -9.62 26.08 4.59
CA ILE A 249 -10.00 24.89 3.82
C ILE A 249 -8.89 23.85 3.99
N LEU A 250 -9.22 22.64 4.43
CA LEU A 250 -8.28 21.54 4.68
C LEU A 250 -8.64 20.35 3.79
N THR A 251 -7.75 19.82 2.93
CA THR A 251 -8.07 18.71 1.98
C THR A 251 -6.83 17.84 1.68
N ASP A 252 -6.82 16.51 1.57
CA ASP A 252 -7.78 15.48 1.98
C ASP A 252 -7.23 14.72 3.22
N MET A 253 -8.13 14.15 4.01
CA MET A 253 -7.85 13.45 5.26
C MET A 253 -7.83 11.91 5.11
N THR A 254 -8.00 11.34 3.90
CA THR A 254 -8.23 9.88 3.70
C THR A 254 -7.49 9.27 2.47
N ASN A 255 -7.35 7.93 2.42
CA ASN A 255 -6.17 7.23 1.88
C ASN A 255 -6.41 6.13 0.79
N TYR A 256 -5.32 5.45 0.31
CA TYR A 256 -5.13 4.67 -0.96
C TYR A 256 -4.99 3.11 -0.82
N CYS A 257 -5.05 2.25 -1.88
CA CYS A 257 -5.04 0.75 -1.76
C CYS A 257 -4.65 -0.14 -3.03
N LEU A 258 -4.52 -1.48 -2.87
CA LEU A 258 -4.24 -2.55 -3.88
C LEU A 258 -5.47 -3.38 -4.34
N LEU A 259 -5.45 -4.15 -5.44
CA LEU A 259 -6.61 -4.95 -5.92
C LEU A 259 -6.60 -6.44 -5.47
N PRO A 260 -7.75 -7.16 -5.55
CA PRO A 260 -7.81 -8.60 -5.27
C PRO A 260 -6.98 -9.39 -6.28
N GLY A 261 -6.49 -10.56 -5.84
CA GLY A 261 -5.64 -11.42 -6.66
C GLY A 261 -4.18 -10.99 -6.71
N THR A 262 -3.80 -9.83 -6.14
CA THR A 262 -2.38 -9.47 -5.98
C THR A 262 -1.69 -10.50 -5.09
N GLU A 263 -0.67 -11.16 -5.63
CA GLU A 263 0.05 -12.23 -4.93
C GLU A 263 1.04 -11.64 -3.92
N ILE A 264 1.00 -12.18 -2.71
CA ILE A 264 1.88 -11.81 -1.61
C ILE A 264 2.69 -13.04 -1.21
N MET A 265 4.01 -12.84 -1.09
CA MET A 265 4.92 -13.85 -0.59
C MET A 265 5.39 -13.49 0.82
N PHE A 266 5.19 -14.41 1.75
CA PHE A 266 5.63 -14.30 3.13
C PHE A 266 7.08 -14.77 3.30
N ALA A 267 7.71 -14.36 4.39
CA ALA A 267 9.09 -14.70 4.73
C ALA A 267 9.28 -16.19 5.05
N ASP A 268 8.21 -16.97 5.24
CA ASP A 268 8.25 -18.44 5.37
C ASP A 268 8.09 -19.17 4.03
N GLY A 269 7.95 -18.43 2.92
CA GLY A 269 7.76 -18.97 1.58
C GLY A 269 6.31 -19.27 1.22
N THR A 270 5.35 -18.98 2.10
CA THR A 270 3.92 -19.05 1.80
C THR A 270 3.56 -17.99 0.76
N VAL A 271 2.74 -18.36 -0.23
CA VAL A 271 2.17 -17.42 -1.19
C VAL A 271 0.65 -17.49 -1.13
N ALA A 272 0.02 -16.31 -1.08
CA ALA A 272 -1.44 -16.20 -1.14
C ALA A 272 -1.85 -14.87 -1.76
N ALA A 273 -3.07 -14.84 -2.31
CA ALA A 273 -3.65 -13.59 -2.80
C ALA A 273 -4.08 -12.70 -1.63
N ILE A 274 -3.84 -11.40 -1.76
CA ILE A 274 -4.09 -10.41 -0.69
C ILE A 274 -5.53 -10.46 -0.18
N ASP A 275 -6.52 -10.59 -1.06
CA ASP A 275 -7.93 -10.66 -0.70
C ASP A 275 -8.26 -11.90 0.13
N THR A 276 -7.67 -13.06 -0.20
CA THR A 276 -7.88 -14.28 0.58
C THR A 276 -7.35 -14.13 2.01
N ILE A 277 -6.21 -13.46 2.17
CA ILE A 277 -5.60 -13.20 3.48
C ILE A 277 -6.47 -12.23 4.27
N VAL A 278 -6.74 -11.05 3.71
CA VAL A 278 -7.50 -9.99 4.38
C VAL A 278 -8.91 -10.46 4.71
N ASP A 279 -9.61 -11.11 3.78
CA ASP A 279 -10.98 -11.58 4.01
C ASP A 279 -11.06 -12.62 5.13
N SER A 280 -10.05 -13.48 5.27
CA SER A 280 -10.00 -14.46 6.37
C SER A 280 -9.89 -13.78 7.74
N ILE A 281 -9.16 -12.67 7.83
CA ILE A 281 -8.99 -11.91 9.07
C ILE A 281 -10.21 -11.04 9.35
N VAL A 282 -10.73 -10.33 8.34
CA VAL A 282 -11.91 -9.46 8.47
C VAL A 282 -13.16 -10.28 8.81
N SER A 283 -13.27 -11.51 8.31
CA SER A 283 -14.35 -12.44 8.67
C SER A 283 -14.18 -13.09 10.05
N GLY A 284 -13.02 -12.93 10.70
CA GLY A 284 -12.69 -13.54 11.97
C GLY A 284 -12.39 -15.04 11.90
N THR A 285 -12.19 -15.60 10.70
CA THR A 285 -11.84 -17.03 10.52
C THR A 285 -10.37 -17.31 10.83
N ARG A 286 -9.51 -16.29 10.82
CA ARG A 286 -8.09 -16.36 11.19
C ARG A 286 -7.68 -15.14 12.00
N LEU A 287 -6.81 -15.29 13.00
CA LEU A 287 -6.27 -14.15 13.74
C LEU A 287 -5.08 -13.55 13.00
N LEU A 288 -4.89 -12.23 13.14
CA LEU A 288 -3.73 -11.53 12.57
C LEU A 288 -2.41 -12.09 13.10
N SER A 289 -2.35 -12.45 14.39
CA SER A 289 -1.16 -13.04 15.02
C SER A 289 -0.77 -14.41 14.45
N ASP A 290 -1.65 -15.06 13.69
CA ASP A 290 -1.37 -16.34 13.04
C ASP A 290 -0.74 -16.16 11.64
N LEU A 291 -0.59 -14.92 11.16
CA LEU A 291 0.09 -14.66 9.90
C LEU A 291 1.62 -14.70 10.08
N PRO A 292 2.36 -15.37 9.16
CA PRO A 292 3.80 -15.25 9.12
C PRO A 292 4.22 -13.82 8.74
N ALA A 293 5.48 -13.47 9.04
CA ALA A 293 6.05 -12.19 8.62
C ALA A 293 6.02 -12.05 7.09
N ILE A 294 5.74 -10.85 6.59
CA ILE A 294 5.78 -10.51 5.17
C ILE A 294 7.19 -10.10 4.74
N LEU A 295 7.48 -10.21 3.45
CA LEU A 295 8.68 -9.62 2.88
C LEU A 295 8.51 -8.11 2.68
N SER A 296 9.42 -7.38 3.30
CA SER A 296 9.47 -5.94 3.44
C SER A 296 10.73 -5.36 2.77
N TRP A 297 10.76 -4.04 2.53
CA TRP A 297 11.90 -3.37 1.88
C TRP A 297 12.62 -2.40 2.82
N ASP A 298 13.91 -2.63 3.05
CA ASP A 298 14.75 -1.76 3.87
C ASP A 298 16.14 -1.57 3.24
N ALA A 299 16.61 -0.33 3.20
CA ALA A 299 17.95 0.07 2.76
C ALA A 299 18.48 -0.63 1.48
N GLY A 300 17.60 -0.94 0.52
CA GLY A 300 17.98 -1.58 -0.74
C GLY A 300 17.96 -3.12 -0.74
N ALA A 301 17.40 -3.76 0.28
CA ALA A 301 17.25 -5.21 0.38
C ALA A 301 15.88 -5.63 0.92
N ALA A 302 15.52 -6.89 0.67
CA ALA A 302 14.31 -7.50 1.22
C ALA A 302 14.57 -8.01 2.66
N VAL A 303 13.68 -7.71 3.59
CA VAL A 303 13.76 -8.12 5.01
C VAL A 303 12.42 -8.66 5.52
N PRO A 304 12.37 -9.60 6.48
CA PRO A 304 11.11 -10.03 7.10
C PRO A 304 10.57 -8.93 8.02
N ALA A 305 9.26 -8.66 7.98
CA ALA A 305 8.60 -7.76 8.93
C ALA A 305 7.19 -8.28 9.30
N PRO A 306 6.72 -8.07 10.54
CA PRO A 306 5.37 -8.47 10.95
C PRO A 306 4.29 -7.59 10.29
N ILE A 307 3.11 -8.16 10.10
CA ILE A 307 1.91 -7.42 9.68
C ILE A 307 1.16 -7.00 10.95
N SER A 308 1.01 -5.70 11.16
CA SER A 308 0.28 -5.13 12.30
C SER A 308 -1.20 -4.91 12.03
N ASP A 309 -1.63 -4.91 10.76
CA ASP A 309 -3.05 -4.87 10.41
C ASP A 309 -3.32 -5.18 8.93
N VAL A 310 -4.60 -5.38 8.63
CA VAL A 310 -5.11 -5.60 7.28
C VAL A 310 -6.33 -4.72 6.99
N GLN A 311 -6.47 -4.27 5.74
CA GLN A 311 -7.59 -3.43 5.32
C GLN A 311 -8.30 -4.00 4.08
N LYS A 312 -9.63 -3.90 4.08
CA LYS A 312 -10.51 -4.15 2.93
C LYS A 312 -11.41 -2.93 2.75
N LEU A 313 -11.31 -2.28 1.60
CA LEU A 313 -12.02 -1.05 1.26
C LEU A 313 -12.74 -1.23 -0.08
N ARG A 314 -13.96 -0.73 -0.26
CA ARG A 314 -14.66 -0.69 -1.55
C ARG A 314 -14.08 0.43 -2.43
N TYR A 315 -13.61 0.06 -3.61
CA TYR A 315 -13.13 1.03 -4.60
C TYR A 315 -13.99 1.03 -5.85
N ARG A 316 -14.31 2.24 -6.33
CA ARG A 316 -14.90 2.46 -7.63
C ARG A 316 -14.21 3.62 -8.33
N GLY A 317 -13.41 3.30 -9.34
CA GLY A 317 -12.58 4.29 -10.03
C GLY A 317 -11.69 3.65 -11.08
N LYS A 318 -10.74 4.43 -11.59
CA LYS A 318 -9.73 3.94 -12.51
C LYS A 318 -8.67 3.16 -11.74
N VAL A 319 -8.28 2.02 -12.28
CA VAL A 319 -7.16 1.21 -11.79
C VAL A 319 -6.15 1.08 -12.90
N LEU A 320 -4.86 1.06 -12.54
CA LEU A 320 -3.76 0.89 -13.48
C LEU A 320 -3.28 -0.55 -13.41
N ARG A 321 -3.38 -1.28 -14.53
CA ARG A 321 -2.68 -2.56 -14.70
C ARG A 321 -1.30 -2.26 -15.27
N ILE A 322 -0.26 -2.58 -14.51
CA ILE A 322 1.13 -2.32 -14.87
C ILE A 322 1.81 -3.64 -15.16
N ARG A 323 2.50 -3.72 -16.30
CA ARG A 323 3.36 -4.86 -16.66
C ARG A 323 4.81 -4.40 -16.79
N THR A 324 5.71 -5.13 -16.17
CA THR A 324 7.15 -4.85 -16.18
C THR A 324 7.90 -5.73 -17.17
N ALA A 325 9.18 -5.45 -17.38
CA ALA A 325 10.01 -6.15 -18.35
C ALA A 325 10.43 -7.55 -17.89
N SER A 326 10.40 -7.85 -16.59
CA SER A 326 10.50 -9.23 -16.09
C SER A 326 9.22 -10.04 -16.34
N GLY A 327 8.12 -9.39 -16.74
CA GLY A 327 6.82 -10.02 -16.94
C GLY A 327 5.95 -10.07 -15.68
N ALA A 328 6.34 -9.39 -14.60
CA ALA A 328 5.46 -9.17 -13.45
C ALA A 328 4.30 -8.25 -13.86
N GLU A 329 3.09 -8.61 -13.44
CA GLU A 329 1.86 -7.87 -13.73
C GLU A 329 1.07 -7.67 -12.44
N PHE A 330 0.69 -6.43 -12.16
CA PHE A 330 -0.06 -6.07 -10.96
C PHE A 330 -1.04 -4.93 -11.27
N SER A 331 -2.07 -4.80 -10.45
CA SER A 331 -3.10 -3.77 -10.61
C SER A 331 -3.25 -2.95 -9.34
N VAL A 332 -3.19 -1.63 -9.47
CA VAL A 332 -3.17 -0.70 -8.31
C VAL A 332 -4.00 0.55 -8.58
N THR A 333 -4.50 1.18 -7.52
CA THR A 333 -5.10 2.51 -7.65
C THR A 333 -4.03 3.53 -8.08
N PRO A 334 -4.38 4.56 -8.89
CA PRO A 334 -3.44 5.58 -9.37
C PRO A 334 -2.61 6.25 -8.27
N ASP A 335 -3.13 6.31 -7.07
CA ASP A 335 -2.47 7.01 -5.96
C ASP A 335 -1.56 6.11 -5.11
N HIS A 336 -1.63 4.79 -5.32
CA HIS A 336 -0.79 3.85 -4.60
C HIS A 336 0.67 4.00 -5.03
N LYS A 337 1.59 4.08 -4.07
CA LYS A 337 2.98 4.42 -4.35
C LYS A 337 3.83 3.20 -4.70
N ILE A 338 4.69 3.36 -5.70
CA ILE A 338 5.64 2.35 -6.17
C ILE A 338 7.05 2.96 -6.11
N LEU A 339 8.04 2.17 -5.72
CA LEU A 339 9.44 2.62 -5.68
C LEU A 339 10.03 2.68 -7.10
N VAL A 340 10.37 3.87 -7.58
CA VAL A 340 10.94 4.10 -8.92
C VAL A 340 12.38 4.59 -8.85
N ASP A 341 13.11 4.34 -9.94
CA ASP A 341 14.43 4.91 -10.19
C ASP A 341 14.34 6.35 -10.67
N SER A 342 15.07 7.24 -9.99
CA SER A 342 15.16 8.67 -10.29
C SER A 342 16.64 9.12 -10.29
N PRO A 343 17.00 10.19 -11.03
CA PRO A 343 18.36 10.76 -11.02
C PRO A 343 18.86 11.19 -9.63
N ASP A 344 17.96 11.42 -8.68
CA ASP A 344 18.29 11.82 -7.30
C ASP A 344 18.28 10.64 -6.32
N GLY A 345 17.86 9.45 -6.75
CA GLY A 345 17.84 8.22 -5.94
C GLY A 345 16.54 7.42 -6.10
N PRO A 346 16.38 6.32 -5.36
CA PRO A 346 15.10 5.61 -5.27
C PRO A 346 14.03 6.51 -4.63
N VAL A 347 12.86 6.65 -5.25
CA VAL A 347 11.77 7.50 -4.74
C VAL A 347 10.42 6.80 -4.87
N MET A 348 9.54 6.98 -3.89
CA MET A 348 8.17 6.46 -3.94
C MET A 348 7.26 7.44 -4.67
N ILE A 349 6.76 7.07 -5.86
CA ILE A 349 5.81 7.91 -6.61
C ILE A 349 4.45 7.22 -6.77
N PRO A 350 3.35 7.99 -6.84
CA PRO A 350 2.04 7.44 -7.17
C PRO A 350 2.03 6.72 -8.52
N ALA A 351 1.36 5.58 -8.61
CA ALA A 351 1.28 4.75 -9.81
C ALA A 351 0.77 5.53 -11.05
N GLY A 352 -0.09 6.53 -10.86
CA GLY A 352 -0.63 7.39 -11.92
C GLY A 352 0.36 8.41 -12.48
N GLN A 353 1.51 8.59 -11.83
CA GLN A 353 2.62 9.42 -12.32
C GLN A 353 3.71 8.60 -13.01
N VAL A 354 3.60 7.28 -12.97
CA VAL A 354 4.60 6.40 -13.53
C VAL A 354 4.51 6.39 -15.06
N CYS A 355 5.66 6.46 -15.72
CA CYS A 355 5.76 6.53 -17.18
C CYS A 355 6.23 5.20 -17.79
N LEU A 356 5.81 4.95 -19.05
CA LEU A 356 6.38 3.85 -19.85
C LEU A 356 7.89 4.04 -20.01
N GLY A 357 8.66 2.95 -19.85
CA GLY A 357 10.13 2.98 -19.90
C GLY A 357 10.80 3.42 -18.60
N GLN A 358 10.05 3.87 -17.58
CA GLN A 358 10.58 4.11 -16.25
C GLN A 358 10.89 2.79 -15.55
N SER A 359 11.96 2.75 -14.75
CA SER A 359 12.34 1.56 -14.00
C SER A 359 11.79 1.61 -12.58
N VAL A 360 11.21 0.51 -12.12
CA VAL A 360 10.80 0.29 -10.73
C VAL A 360 11.81 -0.60 -10.02
N TYR A 361 11.93 -0.43 -8.71
CA TYR A 361 12.74 -1.32 -7.88
C TYR A 361 11.98 -2.61 -7.60
N ALA A 362 12.70 -3.73 -7.77
CA ALA A 362 12.27 -5.02 -7.26
C ALA A 362 13.42 -5.72 -6.54
N ALA A 363 13.10 -6.53 -5.54
CA ALA A 363 14.07 -7.35 -4.82
C ALA A 363 14.79 -8.30 -5.79
N ARG A 364 16.12 -8.35 -5.73
CA ARG A 364 16.90 -9.30 -6.53
C ARG A 364 16.78 -10.71 -5.96
N ARG A 365 16.73 -10.83 -4.63
CA ARG A 365 16.50 -12.08 -3.91
C ARG A 365 15.27 -11.98 -3.02
N LEU A 366 14.48 -13.05 -2.95
CA LEU A 366 13.38 -13.19 -1.99
C LEU A 366 13.86 -14.07 -0.84
N PRO A 367 14.28 -13.51 0.31
CA PRO A 367 14.78 -14.30 1.42
C PRO A 367 13.63 -15.09 2.04
N VAL A 368 13.85 -16.37 2.31
CA VAL A 368 12.85 -17.22 2.98
C VAL A 368 13.53 -17.97 4.11
N ALA A 369 12.91 -17.95 5.29
CA ALA A 369 13.24 -18.83 6.41
C ALA A 369 12.86 -20.27 6.02
N ALA A 370 13.83 -20.99 5.44
CA ALA A 370 13.61 -22.33 4.93
C ALA A 370 13.23 -23.32 6.04
N ALA A 371 12.26 -24.17 5.75
CA ALA A 371 11.85 -25.28 6.61
C ALA A 371 11.82 -26.56 5.78
N ASP A 372 12.91 -27.32 5.81
CA ASP A 372 13.03 -28.57 5.06
C ASP A 372 12.14 -29.65 5.69
N PRO A 373 11.17 -30.21 4.96
CA PRO A 373 10.29 -31.23 5.48
C PRO A 373 11.07 -32.52 5.72
N THR A 374 10.72 -33.23 6.78
CA THR A 374 11.20 -34.59 7.00
C THR A 374 10.40 -35.58 6.16
N LEU A 375 10.84 -36.85 6.08
CA LEU A 375 10.07 -37.88 5.39
C LEU A 375 8.66 -38.05 6.00
N LEU A 376 8.54 -37.92 7.33
CA LEU A 376 7.24 -37.98 7.99
C LEU A 376 6.35 -36.78 7.67
N ASP A 377 6.92 -35.59 7.49
CA ASP A 377 6.15 -34.40 7.06
C ASP A 377 5.56 -34.59 5.66
N LEU A 378 6.34 -35.17 4.72
CA LEU A 378 5.85 -35.51 3.38
C LEU A 378 4.76 -36.59 3.38
N LEU A 379 4.63 -37.33 4.48
CA LEU A 379 3.65 -38.41 4.69
C LEU A 379 2.56 -38.01 5.69
N ARG A 380 2.40 -36.73 6.03
CA ARG A 380 1.41 -36.28 7.03
C ARG A 380 -0.01 -36.76 6.74
N ASP A 381 -0.42 -36.70 5.47
CA ASP A 381 -1.75 -37.12 4.99
C ASP A 381 -1.75 -38.56 4.42
N PHE A 382 -0.78 -39.37 4.83
CA PHE A 382 -0.67 -40.76 4.39
C PHE A 382 -1.47 -41.71 5.29
N ASP A 383 -2.47 -42.33 4.70
CA ASP A 383 -3.28 -43.38 5.32
C ASP A 383 -2.62 -44.76 5.16
N GLY A 384 -1.60 -45.02 5.99
CA GLY A 384 -0.89 -46.30 6.03
C GLY A 384 0.09 -46.43 7.18
N PHE A 385 0.97 -47.43 7.10
CA PHE A 385 1.92 -47.78 8.15
C PHE A 385 3.36 -47.49 7.75
N VAL A 386 4.11 -46.92 8.68
CA VAL A 386 5.55 -46.67 8.64
C VAL A 386 6.24 -47.74 9.48
N HIS A 387 7.24 -48.40 8.91
CA HIS A 387 8.02 -49.46 9.57
C HIS A 387 9.41 -48.95 9.92
N LEU A 388 9.83 -49.13 11.17
CA LEU A 388 11.11 -48.65 11.69
C LEU A 388 12.24 -49.68 11.49
N ARG A 389 13.48 -49.17 11.40
CA ARG A 389 14.71 -49.95 11.20
C ARG A 389 15.14 -50.72 12.44
N ASP A 390 15.00 -50.10 13.61
CA ASP A 390 15.42 -50.65 14.90
C ASP A 390 14.34 -50.45 15.98
N ARG A 391 14.67 -50.82 17.22
CA ARG A 391 13.77 -50.76 18.40
C ARG A 391 14.06 -49.57 19.32
N SER A 392 14.82 -48.59 18.85
CA SER A 392 15.34 -47.52 19.71
C SER A 392 14.24 -46.65 20.32
N LEU A 393 13.10 -46.47 19.63
CA LEU A 393 11.96 -45.72 20.17
C LEU A 393 11.22 -46.52 21.24
N GLU A 394 11.01 -47.81 21.02
CA GLU A 394 10.35 -48.71 21.96
C GLU A 394 11.17 -48.88 23.25
N GLU A 395 12.49 -48.97 23.13
CA GLU A 395 13.40 -49.01 24.28
C GLU A 395 13.32 -47.73 25.11
N ARG A 396 13.34 -46.56 24.47
CA ARG A 396 13.17 -45.26 25.15
C ARG A 396 11.81 -45.11 25.84
N LEU A 397 10.73 -45.60 25.21
CA LEU A 397 9.40 -45.63 25.85
C LEU A 397 9.39 -46.52 27.09
N LYS A 398 10.05 -47.68 27.02
CA LYS A 398 10.16 -48.60 28.15
C LYS A 398 11.03 -48.03 29.27
N GLU A 399 12.10 -47.33 28.95
CA GLU A 399 12.92 -46.62 29.95
C GLU A 399 12.13 -45.51 30.65
N LYS A 400 11.35 -44.72 29.90
CA LYS A 400 10.57 -43.60 30.46
C LYS A 400 9.38 -44.05 31.32
N TYR A 401 8.68 -45.12 30.92
CA TYR A 401 7.43 -45.56 31.57
C TYR A 401 7.52 -46.90 32.31
N GLY A 402 8.69 -47.54 32.33
CA GLY A 402 8.94 -48.86 32.89
C GLY A 402 8.39 -50.03 32.05
N THR A 403 7.17 -49.89 31.50
CA THR A 403 6.54 -50.90 30.64
C THR A 403 5.89 -50.27 29.40
N LEU A 404 5.84 -51.01 28.29
CA LEU A 404 5.14 -50.57 27.07
C LEU A 404 3.63 -50.42 27.28
N ARG A 405 3.04 -51.12 28.26
CA ARG A 405 1.62 -50.98 28.61
C ARG A 405 1.32 -49.62 29.22
N ALA A 406 2.16 -49.20 30.17
CA ALA A 406 2.06 -47.87 30.76
C ALA A 406 2.30 -46.77 29.72
N ALA A 407 3.26 -46.97 28.80
CA ALA A 407 3.50 -46.05 27.69
C ALA A 407 2.29 -45.92 26.76
N ALA A 408 1.66 -47.05 26.39
CA ALA A 408 0.48 -47.07 25.53
C ALA A 408 -0.72 -46.33 26.15
N GLU A 409 -1.02 -46.60 27.43
CA GLU A 409 -2.08 -45.90 28.16
C GLU A 409 -1.82 -44.39 28.24
N ARG A 410 -0.58 -43.98 28.48
CA ARG A 410 -0.22 -42.56 28.58
C ARG A 410 -0.30 -41.80 27.26
N LEU A 411 0.05 -42.45 26.15
CA LEU A 411 0.04 -41.87 24.80
C LEU A 411 -1.32 -41.95 24.10
N GLY A 412 -2.31 -42.59 24.73
CA GLY A 412 -3.60 -42.85 24.10
C GLY A 412 -3.46 -43.77 22.89
N LEU A 413 -2.61 -44.79 23.00
CA LEU A 413 -2.39 -45.84 22.00
C LEU A 413 -3.00 -47.15 22.51
N GLY A 414 -3.59 -47.94 21.61
CA GLY A 414 -4.03 -49.29 21.98
C GLY A 414 -2.83 -50.14 22.42
N TYR A 415 -2.92 -50.82 23.57
CA TYR A 415 -1.80 -51.64 24.06
C TYR A 415 -1.38 -52.71 23.05
N GLU A 416 -2.36 -53.40 22.44
CA GLU A 416 -2.11 -54.37 21.36
C GLU A 416 -1.39 -53.73 20.17
N ARG A 417 -1.69 -52.47 19.86
CA ARG A 417 -1.03 -51.72 18.79
C ARG A 417 0.43 -51.45 19.11
N VAL A 418 0.76 -51.12 20.36
CA VAL A 418 2.13 -50.85 20.80
C VAL A 418 2.93 -52.14 21.01
N SER A 419 2.31 -53.21 21.52
CA SER A 419 2.97 -54.51 21.66
C SER A 419 3.25 -55.16 20.31
N ASP A 420 2.29 -55.15 19.39
CA ASP A 420 2.48 -55.65 18.03
C ASP A 420 3.47 -54.77 17.27
N ALA A 421 3.44 -53.46 17.48
CA ALA A 421 4.41 -52.55 16.88
C ALA A 421 5.83 -52.81 17.39
N ALA A 422 6.06 -53.23 18.63
CA ALA A 422 7.41 -53.59 19.08
C ALA A 422 7.99 -54.83 18.35
N GLU A 423 7.12 -55.72 17.86
CA GLU A 423 7.51 -56.89 17.07
C GLU A 423 7.59 -56.59 15.57
N LYS A 424 6.57 -55.91 15.02
CA LYS A 424 6.41 -55.59 13.59
C LYS A 424 7.10 -54.27 13.20
N ARG A 425 7.52 -53.47 14.18
CA ARG A 425 8.07 -52.10 14.06
C ARG A 425 7.17 -51.13 13.31
N CYS A 426 5.85 -51.29 13.39
CA CYS A 426 4.91 -50.56 12.52
C CYS A 426 4.03 -49.55 13.28
N PHE A 427 4.02 -48.30 12.82
CA PHE A 427 3.26 -47.20 13.39
C PHE A 427 2.60 -46.37 12.28
N THR A 428 1.54 -45.64 12.59
CA THR A 428 1.02 -44.59 11.70
C THR A 428 1.80 -43.29 11.91
N VAL A 429 1.75 -42.37 10.95
CA VAL A 429 2.45 -41.07 11.05
C VAL A 429 2.00 -40.25 12.28
N PRO A 430 0.70 -40.14 12.61
CA PRO A 430 0.25 -39.46 13.84
C PRO A 430 0.68 -40.16 15.14
N GLU A 431 0.81 -41.49 15.13
CA GLU A 431 1.34 -42.23 16.29
C GLU A 431 2.83 -41.93 16.50
N LEU A 432 3.63 -41.91 15.43
CA LEU A 432 5.04 -41.54 15.50
C LEU A 432 5.25 -40.08 15.94
N GLY A 433 4.38 -39.16 15.51
CA GLY A 433 4.39 -37.77 15.99
C GLY A 433 4.21 -37.69 17.51
N ARG A 434 3.17 -38.35 18.04
CA ARG A 434 2.90 -38.40 19.50
C ARG A 434 4.03 -39.06 20.29
N ILE A 435 4.61 -40.15 19.77
CA ILE A 435 5.75 -40.84 20.41
C ILE A 435 6.97 -39.91 20.43
N GLY A 436 7.27 -39.24 19.31
CA GLY A 436 8.40 -38.31 19.20
C GLY A 436 8.27 -37.14 20.17
N GLU A 437 7.12 -36.47 20.19
CA GLU A 437 6.83 -35.35 21.10
C GLU A 437 6.99 -35.75 22.57
N ASP A 438 6.43 -36.91 22.96
CA ASP A 438 6.52 -37.38 24.32
C ASP A 438 7.95 -37.72 24.74
N LEU A 439 8.72 -38.36 23.87
CA LEU A 439 10.12 -38.70 24.14
C LEU A 439 11.08 -37.50 24.00
N GLY A 440 10.62 -36.35 23.52
CA GLY A 440 11.47 -35.21 23.19
C GLY A 440 12.42 -35.50 22.00
N VAL A 441 12.03 -36.40 21.10
CA VAL A 441 12.79 -36.78 19.91
C VAL A 441 12.25 -36.01 18.70
N SER A 442 13.12 -35.37 17.93
CA SER A 442 12.67 -34.54 16.80
C SER A 442 12.13 -35.40 15.65
N ALA A 443 11.22 -34.84 14.85
CA ALA A 443 10.67 -35.52 13.67
C ALA A 443 11.76 -35.98 12.66
N ALA A 444 12.89 -35.27 12.61
CA ALA A 444 14.04 -35.64 11.78
C ALA A 444 14.72 -36.91 12.29
N GLN A 445 14.89 -37.04 13.62
CA GLN A 445 15.44 -38.25 14.24
C GLN A 445 14.50 -39.44 14.05
N VAL A 446 13.19 -39.25 14.21
CA VAL A 446 12.20 -40.31 13.95
C VAL A 446 12.20 -40.71 12.46
N SER A 447 12.28 -39.73 11.55
CA SER A 447 12.35 -39.98 10.10
C SER A 447 13.59 -40.80 9.69
N ALA A 448 14.73 -40.61 10.35
CA ALA A 448 15.95 -41.38 10.08
C ALA A 448 15.81 -42.87 10.43
N LEU A 449 14.88 -43.22 11.32
CA LEU A 449 14.57 -44.59 11.69
C LEU A 449 13.62 -45.29 10.71
N VAL A 450 13.06 -44.59 9.72
CA VAL A 450 12.09 -45.18 8.78
C VAL A 450 12.80 -46.16 7.83
N GLY A 451 12.42 -47.43 7.90
CA GLY A 451 12.93 -48.51 7.04
C GLY A 451 12.04 -48.76 5.82
N SER A 452 10.72 -48.70 5.98
CA SER A 452 9.78 -48.83 4.87
C SER A 452 8.43 -48.19 5.19
N VAL A 453 7.62 -47.96 4.15
CA VAL A 453 6.28 -47.39 4.23
C VAL A 453 5.33 -48.28 3.45
N SER A 454 4.17 -48.61 4.00
CA SER A 454 3.23 -49.58 3.41
C SER A 454 1.78 -49.13 3.51
N ALA A 455 1.01 -49.31 2.45
CA ALA A 455 -0.42 -49.00 2.38
C ALA A 455 -1.26 -50.23 1.98
N GLY A 456 -0.83 -51.43 2.39
CA GLY A 456 -1.45 -52.70 2.00
C GLY A 456 -1.37 -52.91 0.48
N LYS A 457 -2.51 -53.22 -0.16
CA LYS A 457 -2.61 -53.40 -1.62
C LYS A 457 -2.35 -52.13 -2.43
N ARG A 458 -2.30 -50.96 -1.78
CA ARG A 458 -2.08 -49.63 -2.40
C ARG A 458 -0.58 -49.29 -2.59
N GLY A 459 0.32 -50.23 -2.28
CA GLY A 459 1.75 -50.13 -2.53
C GLY A 459 2.60 -50.04 -1.26
N SER A 460 3.89 -50.33 -1.40
CA SER A 460 4.91 -50.21 -0.35
C SER A 460 6.22 -49.71 -0.91
N LEU A 461 6.99 -48.96 -0.12
CA LEU A 461 8.31 -48.45 -0.44
C LEU A 461 9.29 -48.82 0.66
N ASN A 462 10.41 -49.44 0.31
CA ASN A 462 11.56 -49.50 1.21
C ASN A 462 12.34 -48.20 1.10
N VAL A 463 12.83 -47.68 2.21
CA VAL A 463 13.55 -46.40 2.27
C VAL A 463 15.02 -46.68 2.48
N ALA A 464 15.87 -46.23 1.56
CA ALA A 464 17.32 -46.43 1.62
C ALA A 464 17.94 -45.87 2.91
N ALA A 465 18.97 -46.55 3.43
CA ALA A 465 19.68 -46.15 4.64
C ALA A 465 20.29 -44.75 4.48
N ASP A 466 20.85 -44.45 3.31
CA ASP A 466 21.41 -43.18 2.87
C ASP A 466 20.36 -42.25 2.23
N TRP A 467 19.22 -42.08 2.91
CA TRP A 467 18.14 -41.22 2.45
C TRP A 467 18.62 -39.81 2.11
N ASP A 468 18.28 -39.32 0.91
CA ASP A 468 18.72 -38.04 0.38
C ASP A 468 17.55 -37.26 -0.21
N MET A 469 17.13 -36.21 0.49
CA MET A 469 16.03 -35.35 0.07
C MET A 469 16.32 -34.61 -1.25
N GLN A 470 17.58 -34.25 -1.54
CA GLN A 470 17.94 -33.58 -2.78
C GLN A 470 17.66 -34.48 -4.00
N LYS A 471 18.00 -35.77 -3.89
CA LYS A 471 17.68 -36.77 -4.94
C LYS A 471 16.17 -36.91 -5.15
N LEU A 472 15.39 -36.94 -4.07
CA LEU A 472 13.93 -37.05 -4.17
C LEU A 472 13.34 -35.82 -4.87
N VAL A 473 13.71 -34.63 -4.41
CA VAL A 473 13.22 -33.36 -4.95
C VAL A 473 13.67 -33.17 -6.40
N HIS A 474 14.87 -33.61 -6.78
CA HIS A 474 15.33 -33.66 -8.17
C HIS A 474 14.46 -34.59 -9.04
N ALA A 475 14.17 -35.81 -8.56
CA ALA A 475 13.29 -36.74 -9.27
C ALA A 475 11.87 -36.18 -9.43
N PHE A 476 11.36 -35.45 -8.43
CA PHE A 476 10.10 -34.73 -8.52
C PHE A 476 10.15 -33.52 -9.45
N GLY A 477 11.30 -32.86 -9.61
CA GLY A 477 11.51 -31.86 -10.66
C GLY A 477 11.35 -32.44 -12.06
N LEU A 478 11.95 -33.61 -12.33
CA LEU A 478 11.77 -34.34 -13.59
C LEU A 478 10.29 -34.72 -13.81
N LEU A 479 9.63 -35.17 -12.75
CA LEU A 479 8.21 -35.51 -12.77
C LEU A 479 7.31 -34.28 -13.01
N ALA A 480 7.68 -33.11 -12.49
CA ALA A 480 6.94 -31.87 -12.68
C ALA A 480 6.99 -31.36 -14.13
N ALA A 481 8.08 -31.66 -14.85
CA ALA A 481 8.26 -31.35 -16.27
C ALA A 481 7.44 -32.31 -17.16
N ASP A 482 7.82 -33.60 -17.18
CA ASP A 482 7.31 -34.58 -18.17
C ASP A 482 6.55 -35.76 -17.51
N GLY A 483 5.95 -35.53 -16.36
CA GLY A 483 5.35 -36.58 -15.55
C GLY A 483 3.91 -36.33 -15.11
N THR A 484 3.32 -37.40 -14.56
CA THR A 484 1.96 -37.44 -14.04
C THR A 484 1.96 -38.02 -12.64
N VAL A 485 1.30 -37.32 -11.72
CA VAL A 485 0.94 -37.83 -10.39
C VAL A 485 -0.55 -38.15 -10.42
N TYR A 486 -0.92 -39.41 -10.23
CA TYR A 486 -2.31 -39.86 -10.31
C TYR A 486 -2.77 -40.49 -8.99
N GLU A 487 -3.91 -40.03 -8.50
CA GLU A 487 -4.59 -40.55 -7.31
C GLU A 487 -6.08 -40.65 -7.60
N ASN A 488 -6.62 -41.87 -7.53
CA ASN A 488 -8.06 -42.13 -7.62
C ASN A 488 -8.47 -43.15 -6.55
N HIS A 489 -9.27 -42.70 -5.60
CA HIS A 489 -9.74 -43.52 -4.49
C HIS A 489 -10.77 -44.58 -4.92
N ASP A 490 -11.67 -44.23 -5.84
CA ASP A 490 -12.74 -45.13 -6.31
C ASP A 490 -12.18 -46.32 -7.11
N GLN A 491 -11.14 -46.07 -7.90
CA GLN A 491 -10.50 -47.09 -8.74
C GLN A 491 -9.30 -47.77 -8.06
N HIS A 492 -8.99 -47.40 -6.82
CA HIS A 492 -7.79 -47.84 -6.08
C HIS A 492 -6.48 -47.74 -6.90
N SER A 493 -6.36 -46.71 -7.74
CA SER A 493 -5.24 -46.53 -8.66
C SER A 493 -4.39 -45.34 -8.21
N TYR A 494 -3.13 -45.63 -7.88
CA TYR A 494 -2.19 -44.65 -7.32
C TYR A 494 -0.84 -44.85 -7.97
N PHE A 495 -0.45 -43.91 -8.83
CA PHE A 495 0.82 -44.05 -9.53
C PHE A 495 1.47 -42.72 -9.84
N VAL A 496 2.78 -42.79 -9.93
CA VAL A 496 3.64 -41.77 -10.49
C VAL A 496 4.16 -42.29 -11.82
N MET A 497 4.11 -41.46 -12.86
CA MET A 497 4.56 -41.84 -14.20
C MET A 497 5.44 -40.75 -14.79
N PHE A 498 6.67 -41.09 -15.16
CA PHE A 498 7.57 -40.19 -15.90
C PHE A 498 7.66 -40.66 -17.36
N SER A 499 7.43 -39.75 -18.31
CA SER A 499 7.28 -40.11 -19.72
C SER A 499 8.22 -39.27 -20.59
N ASN A 500 9.23 -39.88 -21.21
CA ASN A 500 10.16 -39.13 -22.05
C ASN A 500 10.68 -39.97 -23.24
N LYS A 501 11.16 -39.29 -24.29
CA LYS A 501 11.80 -39.93 -25.46
C LYS A 501 13.30 -40.13 -25.26
N GLU A 502 13.93 -39.34 -24.41
CA GLU A 502 15.38 -39.30 -24.23
C GLU A 502 15.87 -40.39 -23.25
N PRO A 503 16.74 -41.32 -23.68
CA PRO A 503 17.24 -42.40 -22.82
C PRO A 503 17.99 -41.91 -21.59
N ALA A 504 18.75 -40.82 -21.70
CA ALA A 504 19.54 -40.28 -20.59
C ALA A 504 18.66 -39.85 -19.41
N LEU A 505 17.52 -39.18 -19.67
CA LEU A 505 16.59 -38.75 -18.63
C LEU A 505 15.87 -39.94 -17.97
N LEU A 506 15.48 -40.94 -18.76
CA LEU A 506 14.88 -42.17 -18.25
C LEU A 506 15.84 -42.92 -17.32
N ASP A 507 17.12 -42.97 -17.67
CA ASP A 507 18.16 -43.60 -16.85
C ASP A 507 18.45 -42.80 -15.58
N ILE A 508 18.53 -41.46 -15.66
CA ILE A 508 18.70 -40.58 -14.49
C ILE A 508 17.54 -40.76 -13.52
N PHE A 509 16.29 -40.73 -14.00
CA PHE A 509 15.11 -40.93 -13.16
C PHE A 509 15.13 -42.33 -12.51
N THR A 510 15.36 -43.38 -13.30
CA THR A 510 15.40 -44.77 -12.83
C THR A 510 16.47 -44.95 -11.75
N ARG A 511 17.70 -44.47 -11.98
CA ARG A 511 18.80 -44.57 -11.00
C ARG A 511 18.49 -43.83 -9.72
N THR A 512 17.97 -42.60 -9.83
CA THR A 512 17.66 -41.75 -8.67
C THR A 512 16.60 -42.40 -7.79
N VAL A 513 15.51 -42.87 -8.41
CA VAL A 513 14.37 -43.44 -7.70
C VAL A 513 14.68 -44.83 -7.13
N THR A 514 15.44 -45.67 -7.85
CA THR A 514 15.88 -46.98 -7.35
C THR A 514 16.89 -46.86 -6.21
N ALA A 515 17.73 -45.82 -6.23
CA ALA A 515 18.65 -45.54 -5.13
C ALA A 515 17.91 -45.11 -3.86
N LEU A 516 16.87 -44.28 -3.98
CA LEU A 516 16.04 -43.86 -2.84
C LEU A 516 15.15 -44.98 -2.30
N PHE A 517 14.63 -45.81 -3.20
CA PHE A 517 13.67 -46.86 -2.88
C PHE A 517 14.15 -48.23 -3.41
N PRO A 518 15.01 -48.93 -2.66
CA PRO A 518 15.55 -50.22 -3.08
C PRO A 518 14.45 -51.29 -3.23
N GLY A 519 14.49 -52.02 -4.34
CA GLY A 519 13.49 -53.06 -4.64
C GLY A 519 12.15 -52.52 -5.15
N LEU A 520 12.08 -51.24 -5.52
CA LEU A 520 10.89 -50.64 -6.11
C LEU A 520 10.56 -51.27 -7.48
N GLY A 521 9.30 -51.67 -7.65
CA GLY A 521 8.79 -52.16 -8.92
C GLY A 521 8.54 -51.01 -9.91
N LEU A 522 9.47 -50.80 -10.84
CA LEU A 522 9.34 -49.83 -11.93
C LEU A 522 8.88 -50.53 -13.21
N GLN A 523 7.71 -50.15 -13.73
CA GLN A 523 7.17 -50.67 -14.97
C GLN A 523 7.61 -49.79 -16.14
N ARG A 524 8.21 -50.39 -17.17
CA ARG A 524 8.63 -49.70 -18.38
C ARG A 524 7.74 -50.10 -19.55
N GLN A 525 7.04 -49.13 -20.13
CA GLN A 525 6.18 -49.33 -21.30
C GLN A 525 6.55 -48.32 -22.38
N ARG A 526 6.50 -48.73 -23.65
CA ARG A 526 6.75 -47.82 -24.79
C ARG A 526 5.47 -47.68 -25.60
N ASN A 527 5.03 -46.45 -25.82
CA ASN A 527 3.84 -46.18 -26.63
C ASN A 527 4.18 -46.14 -28.14
N GLN A 528 3.15 -46.14 -28.98
CA GLN A 528 3.24 -46.11 -30.46
C GLN A 528 4.02 -44.89 -30.98
N ASP A 529 3.99 -43.76 -30.26
CA ASP A 529 4.73 -42.52 -30.59
C ASP A 529 6.22 -42.55 -30.18
N GLY A 530 6.71 -43.71 -29.73
CA GLY A 530 8.11 -43.92 -29.34
C GLY A 530 8.48 -43.40 -27.96
N VAL A 531 7.55 -42.77 -27.23
CA VAL A 531 7.72 -42.28 -25.84
C VAL A 531 7.79 -43.47 -24.88
N THR A 532 8.79 -43.47 -23.98
CA THR A 532 8.89 -44.47 -22.91
C THR A 532 8.27 -43.91 -21.64
N MET A 533 7.37 -44.67 -21.03
CA MET A 533 6.69 -44.37 -19.78
C MET A 533 7.27 -45.27 -18.68
N LEU A 534 7.78 -44.65 -17.62
CA LEU A 534 8.23 -45.30 -16.40
C LEU A 534 7.15 -45.09 -15.33
N ARG A 535 6.40 -46.15 -15.02
CA ARG A 535 5.29 -46.11 -14.07
C ARG A 535 5.67 -46.80 -12.76
N ILE A 536 5.32 -46.16 -11.65
CA ILE A 536 5.51 -46.65 -10.29
C ILE A 536 4.16 -46.60 -9.58
N ASP A 537 3.60 -47.78 -9.27
CA ASP A 537 2.34 -47.90 -8.52
C ASP A 537 2.64 -47.83 -7.01
N SER A 538 2.45 -46.65 -6.40
CA SER A 538 2.78 -46.43 -4.99
C SER A 538 2.04 -45.22 -4.41
N LEU A 539 1.06 -45.48 -3.54
CA LEU A 539 0.39 -44.43 -2.77
C LEU A 539 1.35 -43.58 -1.92
N PRO A 540 2.33 -44.15 -1.19
CA PRO A 540 3.29 -43.33 -0.44
C PRO A 540 4.04 -42.32 -1.33
N LEU A 541 4.49 -42.74 -2.52
CA LEU A 541 5.22 -41.85 -3.45
C LEU A 541 4.31 -40.74 -3.99
N VAL A 542 3.05 -41.07 -4.30
CA VAL A 542 2.03 -40.09 -4.72
C VAL A 542 1.78 -39.06 -3.62
N LYS A 543 1.65 -39.48 -2.35
CA LYS A 543 1.46 -38.56 -1.22
C LYS A 543 2.67 -37.64 -1.04
N MET A 544 3.89 -38.17 -1.11
CA MET A 544 5.10 -37.34 -1.08
C MET A 544 5.15 -36.31 -2.21
N ALA A 545 4.79 -36.70 -3.44
CA ALA A 545 4.77 -35.78 -4.59
C ALA A 545 3.70 -34.68 -4.43
N LYS A 546 2.50 -35.04 -3.94
CA LYS A 546 1.42 -34.07 -3.68
C LYS A 546 1.75 -33.12 -2.53
N ALA A 547 2.44 -33.59 -1.48
CA ALA A 547 2.88 -32.75 -0.37
C ALA A 547 3.80 -31.59 -0.83
N LEU A 548 4.55 -31.81 -1.92
CA LEU A 548 5.39 -30.77 -2.55
C LEU A 548 4.67 -30.01 -3.69
N GLY A 549 3.39 -30.28 -3.92
CA GLY A 549 2.57 -29.60 -4.93
C GLY A 549 3.00 -29.90 -6.37
N ILE A 550 3.57 -31.07 -6.64
CA ILE A 550 4.06 -31.47 -7.97
C ILE A 550 2.93 -31.62 -9.00
N ASP A 551 1.74 -32.01 -8.53
CA ASP A 551 0.51 -32.07 -9.33
C ASP A 551 -0.12 -30.68 -9.58
N THR A 552 0.25 -29.67 -8.79
CA THR A 552 -0.31 -28.31 -8.84
C THR A 552 0.71 -27.29 -9.38
N GLU A 553 1.12 -26.31 -8.58
CA GLU A 553 1.93 -25.14 -8.94
C GLU A 553 3.24 -25.02 -8.15
N PHE A 554 3.61 -26.03 -7.36
CA PHE A 554 4.88 -26.06 -6.61
C PHE A 554 4.99 -25.02 -5.49
N ALA A 555 3.89 -24.42 -5.03
CA ALA A 555 3.92 -23.46 -3.91
C ALA A 555 4.66 -23.98 -2.67
N PRO A 556 4.52 -25.26 -2.23
CA PRO A 556 5.29 -25.78 -1.09
C PRO A 556 6.81 -25.80 -1.32
N VAL A 557 7.27 -25.87 -2.58
CA VAL A 557 8.70 -25.87 -2.93
C VAL A 557 9.37 -24.54 -2.54
N LEU A 558 8.62 -23.44 -2.50
CA LEU A 558 9.14 -22.13 -2.08
C LEU A 558 9.61 -22.09 -0.62
N ARG A 559 9.13 -23.02 0.22
CA ARG A 559 9.48 -23.13 1.64
C ARG A 559 10.75 -23.96 1.89
N LEU A 560 11.21 -24.69 0.89
CA LEU A 560 12.40 -25.54 0.99
C LEU A 560 13.68 -24.70 1.02
N SER A 561 14.78 -25.26 1.51
CA SER A 561 16.11 -24.65 1.45
C SER A 561 16.57 -24.41 0.01
N ASP A 562 17.50 -23.47 -0.14
CA ASP A 562 18.05 -23.08 -1.45
C ASP A 562 18.65 -24.28 -2.21
N ALA A 563 19.26 -25.22 -1.48
CA ALA A 563 19.80 -26.45 -2.06
C ALA A 563 18.70 -27.36 -2.64
N LEU A 564 17.58 -27.52 -1.92
CA LEU A 564 16.44 -28.31 -2.40
C LEU A 564 15.70 -27.60 -3.54
N VAL A 565 15.53 -26.29 -3.47
CA VAL A 565 14.98 -25.50 -4.59
C VAL A 565 15.85 -25.63 -5.84
N ALA A 566 17.17 -25.54 -5.70
CA ALA A 566 18.09 -25.76 -6.81
C ALA A 566 18.00 -27.19 -7.37
N ALA A 567 17.86 -28.21 -6.52
CA ALA A 567 17.67 -29.59 -6.95
C ALA A 567 16.35 -29.78 -7.73
N PHE A 568 15.25 -29.17 -7.28
CA PHE A 568 13.96 -29.17 -7.97
C PHE A 568 14.08 -28.50 -9.35
N LEU A 569 14.65 -27.30 -9.38
CA LEU A 569 14.84 -26.52 -10.60
C LEU A 569 15.76 -27.22 -11.60
N ARG A 570 16.77 -27.97 -11.14
CA ARG A 570 17.64 -28.81 -11.98
C ARG A 570 16.84 -29.93 -12.62
N GLY A 571 16.06 -30.66 -11.83
CA GLY A 571 15.23 -31.76 -12.35
C GLY A 571 14.20 -31.26 -13.37
N TYR A 572 13.53 -30.14 -13.10
CA TYR A 572 12.60 -29.53 -14.05
C TYR A 572 13.33 -29.07 -15.32
N PHE A 573 14.50 -28.44 -15.16
CA PHE A 573 15.32 -27.99 -16.28
C PHE A 573 15.80 -29.14 -17.17
N ASP A 574 16.16 -30.27 -16.58
CA ASP A 574 16.59 -31.46 -17.30
C ASP A 574 15.45 -32.07 -18.13
N GLY A 575 14.19 -31.94 -17.72
CA GLY A 575 13.02 -32.27 -18.55
C GLY A 575 12.71 -31.17 -19.57
N ASP A 576 12.01 -30.13 -19.13
CA ASP A 576 11.38 -29.09 -19.97
C ASP A 576 12.27 -27.86 -20.25
N GLY A 577 13.47 -27.84 -19.69
CA GLY A 577 14.42 -26.75 -19.90
C GLY A 577 15.09 -26.81 -21.27
N SER A 578 15.56 -25.66 -21.75
CA SER A 578 16.29 -25.53 -23.01
C SER A 578 17.51 -24.62 -22.88
N VAL A 579 18.59 -24.97 -23.58
CA VAL A 579 19.80 -24.16 -23.70
C VAL A 579 19.92 -23.70 -25.14
N ALA A 580 19.86 -22.38 -25.37
CA ALA A 580 20.05 -21.80 -26.69
C ALA A 580 21.41 -21.08 -26.73
N VAL A 581 22.46 -21.83 -27.04
CA VAL A 581 23.86 -21.34 -27.03
C VAL A 581 24.05 -20.13 -27.93
N GLU A 582 23.49 -20.17 -29.14
CA GLU A 582 23.55 -19.05 -30.11
C GLU A 582 22.89 -17.78 -29.59
N ARG A 583 21.79 -17.91 -28.84
CA ARG A 583 21.00 -16.80 -28.31
C ARG A 583 21.43 -16.36 -26.89
N GLY A 584 22.45 -17.00 -26.32
CA GLY A 584 22.97 -16.64 -25.00
C GLY A 584 21.94 -16.80 -23.86
N ARG A 585 21.01 -17.75 -23.96
CA ARG A 585 19.89 -17.85 -23.01
C ARG A 585 19.56 -19.28 -22.61
N VAL A 586 19.05 -19.39 -21.40
CA VAL A 586 18.51 -20.60 -20.78
C VAL A 586 17.01 -20.36 -20.56
N SER A 587 16.16 -21.36 -20.78
CA SER A 587 14.72 -21.18 -20.58
C SER A 587 14.03 -22.41 -20.01
N TYR A 588 13.09 -22.17 -19.09
CA TYR A 588 12.07 -23.14 -18.69
C TYR A 588 10.82 -22.94 -19.53
N THR A 589 10.15 -24.02 -19.92
CA THR A 589 8.91 -23.96 -20.71
C THR A 589 7.79 -24.62 -19.94
N THR A 590 6.59 -24.05 -19.96
CA THR A 590 5.39 -24.69 -19.40
C THR A 590 4.11 -24.22 -20.07
N GLY A 591 3.11 -25.10 -20.13
CA GLY A 591 1.77 -24.76 -20.65
C GLY A 591 0.85 -24.05 -19.65
N ARG A 592 1.30 -23.81 -18.40
CA ARG A 592 0.49 -23.19 -17.34
C ARG A 592 1.16 -21.94 -16.79
N LEU A 593 0.46 -20.80 -16.83
CA LEU A 593 0.98 -19.51 -16.35
C LEU A 593 1.43 -19.56 -14.89
N GLN A 594 0.64 -20.18 -14.00
CA GLN A 594 0.98 -20.24 -12.58
C GLN A 594 2.26 -21.02 -12.29
N ARG A 595 2.51 -22.13 -13.03
CA ARG A 595 3.80 -22.85 -12.95
C ARG A 595 4.94 -21.96 -13.40
N ALA A 596 4.75 -21.16 -14.45
CA ALA A 596 5.76 -20.24 -14.93
C ALA A 596 6.08 -19.14 -13.91
N ARG A 597 5.06 -18.56 -13.27
CA ARG A 597 5.23 -17.58 -12.17
C ARG A 597 5.97 -18.19 -10.97
N ARG A 598 5.63 -19.41 -10.58
CA ARG A 598 6.28 -20.13 -9.47
C ARG A 598 7.73 -20.49 -9.79
N LEU A 599 8.03 -20.94 -11.01
CA LEU A 599 9.41 -21.12 -11.49
C LEU A 599 10.19 -19.79 -11.45
N GLN A 600 9.56 -18.68 -11.84
CA GLN A 600 10.17 -17.36 -11.75
C GLN A 600 10.47 -16.94 -10.30
N GLN A 601 9.56 -17.16 -9.35
CA GLN A 601 9.77 -16.89 -7.93
C GLN A 601 10.83 -17.81 -7.30
N LEU A 602 10.88 -19.09 -7.68
CA LEU A 602 11.92 -20.04 -7.24
C LEU A 602 13.31 -19.60 -7.72
N LEU A 603 13.42 -19.16 -8.98
CA LEU A 603 14.67 -18.57 -9.49
C LEU A 603 15.03 -17.29 -8.73
N ARG A 604 14.03 -16.44 -8.48
CA ARG A 604 14.21 -15.19 -7.72
C ARG A 604 14.70 -15.44 -6.29
N ARG A 605 14.22 -16.49 -5.63
CA ARG A 605 14.69 -16.93 -4.29
C ARG A 605 16.19 -17.25 -4.27
N LEU A 606 16.72 -17.76 -5.39
CA LEU A 606 18.14 -18.02 -5.59
C LEU A 606 18.93 -16.80 -6.13
N GLY A 607 18.29 -15.63 -6.27
CA GLY A 607 18.91 -14.42 -6.82
C GLY A 607 19.03 -14.39 -8.35
N ILE A 608 18.40 -15.35 -9.05
CA ILE A 608 18.42 -15.47 -10.50
C ILE A 608 17.22 -14.75 -11.12
N VAL A 609 17.48 -13.85 -12.07
CA VAL A 609 16.46 -13.06 -12.74
C VAL A 609 15.87 -13.84 -13.91
N GLY A 610 14.70 -14.44 -13.71
CA GLY A 610 13.90 -15.05 -14.78
C GLY A 610 12.92 -14.04 -15.41
N VAL A 611 12.89 -13.94 -16.74
CA VAL A 611 11.94 -13.11 -17.50
C VAL A 611 10.83 -13.99 -18.06
N LEU A 612 9.60 -13.75 -17.62
CA LEU A 612 8.42 -14.45 -18.12
C LEU A 612 8.02 -13.93 -19.50
N ARG A 613 7.87 -14.83 -20.47
CA ARG A 613 7.43 -14.53 -21.84
C ARG A 613 6.30 -15.45 -22.26
N GLU A 614 5.35 -14.89 -22.98
CA GLU A 614 4.24 -15.62 -23.57
C GLU A 614 4.52 -15.86 -25.06
N ARG A 615 4.26 -17.08 -25.54
CA ARG A 615 4.29 -17.42 -26.97
C ARG A 615 3.16 -18.38 -27.33
N THR A 616 2.68 -18.26 -28.56
CA THR A 616 1.74 -19.23 -29.13
C THR A 616 2.50 -20.27 -29.93
N THR A 617 2.22 -21.55 -29.71
CA THR A 617 2.86 -22.66 -30.42
C THR A 617 1.81 -23.74 -30.68
N HIS A 618 1.60 -24.10 -31.95
CA HIS A 618 0.55 -25.05 -32.38
C HIS A 618 -0.84 -24.73 -31.78
N ASP A 619 -1.28 -23.47 -31.88
CA ASP A 619 -2.54 -22.94 -31.32
C ASP A 619 -2.72 -23.09 -29.80
N ARG A 620 -1.63 -23.31 -29.06
CA ARG A 620 -1.62 -23.34 -27.60
C ARG A 620 -0.72 -22.26 -27.04
N LEU A 621 -1.16 -21.64 -25.96
CA LEU A 621 -0.38 -20.69 -25.17
C LEU A 621 0.67 -21.44 -24.35
N VAL A 622 1.92 -20.98 -24.46
CA VAL A 622 3.07 -21.52 -23.74
C VAL A 622 3.83 -20.36 -23.10
N TYR A 623 4.31 -20.59 -21.89
CA TYR A 623 5.03 -19.61 -21.10
C TYR A 623 6.48 -20.05 -20.94
N ASP A 624 7.40 -19.18 -21.35
CA ASP A 624 8.83 -19.38 -21.19
C ASP A 624 9.35 -18.50 -20.04
N VAL A 625 10.07 -19.07 -19.08
CA VAL A 625 10.84 -18.30 -18.09
C VAL A 625 12.29 -18.27 -18.55
N VAL A 626 12.72 -17.12 -19.06
CA VAL A 626 13.99 -16.96 -19.78
C VAL A 626 15.02 -16.31 -18.88
N ILE A 627 16.18 -16.94 -18.76
CA ILE A 627 17.36 -16.44 -18.05
C ILE A 627 18.38 -15.98 -19.09
N GLN A 628 18.77 -14.73 -18.99
CA GLN A 628 19.68 -14.07 -19.94
C GLN A 628 20.75 -13.28 -19.19
N GLY A 629 21.87 -13.02 -19.87
CA GLY A 629 23.01 -12.29 -19.30
C GLY A 629 24.06 -13.23 -18.74
N ALA A 630 25.33 -12.95 -19.04
CA ALA A 630 26.42 -13.85 -18.71
C ALA A 630 26.59 -14.08 -17.19
N GLY A 631 26.31 -13.07 -16.37
CA GLY A 631 26.33 -13.21 -14.91
C GLY A 631 25.25 -14.16 -14.40
N GLN A 632 24.01 -14.01 -14.90
CA GLN A 632 22.86 -14.82 -14.52
C GLN A 632 23.03 -16.29 -14.95
N VAL A 633 23.56 -16.53 -16.16
CA VAL A 633 23.80 -17.90 -16.65
C VAL A 633 24.91 -18.60 -15.87
N ARG A 634 25.98 -17.89 -15.50
CA ARG A 634 27.03 -18.46 -14.63
C ARG A 634 26.48 -18.82 -13.26
N GLU A 635 25.64 -17.95 -12.70
CA GLU A 635 25.03 -18.24 -11.40
C GLU A 635 24.03 -19.39 -11.48
N PHE A 636 23.29 -19.48 -12.58
CA PHE A 636 22.43 -20.63 -12.89
C PHE A 636 23.22 -21.94 -12.98
N GLU A 637 24.34 -21.97 -13.70
CA GLU A 637 25.19 -23.17 -13.78
C GLU A 637 25.76 -23.54 -12.40
N ARG A 638 26.22 -22.55 -11.63
CA ARG A 638 26.85 -22.74 -10.32
C ARG A 638 25.87 -23.31 -9.28
N LEU A 639 24.66 -22.75 -9.22
CA LEU A 639 23.66 -23.12 -8.22
C LEU A 639 22.81 -24.30 -8.67
N ILE A 640 22.29 -24.24 -9.90
CA ILE A 640 21.32 -25.20 -10.43
C ILE A 640 22.04 -26.22 -11.31
N GLY A 641 22.70 -25.80 -12.39
CA GLY A 641 23.35 -26.71 -13.33
C GLY A 641 22.38 -27.62 -14.10
N ALA A 642 22.88 -28.69 -14.70
CA ALA A 642 22.08 -29.70 -15.40
C ALA A 642 22.68 -31.10 -15.21
N SER A 643 21.83 -32.11 -15.06
CA SER A 643 22.24 -33.52 -15.06
C SER A 643 22.21 -34.10 -16.47
N HIS A 644 21.43 -33.49 -17.38
CA HIS A 644 21.36 -33.92 -18.77
C HIS A 644 22.65 -33.57 -19.53
N PRO A 645 23.38 -34.54 -20.12
CA PRO A 645 24.72 -34.29 -20.69
C PRO A 645 24.77 -33.17 -21.73
N ALA A 646 23.84 -33.14 -22.69
CA ALA A 646 23.83 -32.12 -23.73
C ALA A 646 23.48 -30.72 -23.18
N LYS A 647 22.63 -30.66 -22.13
CA LYS A 647 22.27 -29.38 -21.49
C LYS A 647 23.41 -28.88 -20.62
N ALA A 648 24.10 -29.78 -19.91
CA ALA A 648 25.29 -29.46 -19.12
C ALA A 648 26.42 -28.92 -20.01
N GLU A 649 26.68 -29.56 -21.16
CA GLU A 649 27.66 -29.07 -22.13
C GLU A 649 27.27 -27.69 -22.69
N GLY A 650 26.00 -27.51 -23.07
CA GLY A 650 25.49 -26.22 -23.56
C GLY A 650 25.58 -25.11 -22.50
N LEU A 651 25.31 -25.42 -21.23
CA LEU A 651 25.45 -24.47 -20.12
C LEU A 651 26.91 -24.08 -19.92
N ALA A 652 27.83 -25.03 -19.89
CA ALA A 652 29.25 -24.76 -19.78
C ALA A 652 29.72 -23.84 -20.92
N GLN A 653 29.34 -24.14 -22.16
CA GLN A 653 29.66 -23.29 -23.32
C GLN A 653 29.14 -21.85 -23.17
N LEU A 654 27.95 -21.66 -22.57
CA LEU A 654 27.40 -20.33 -22.32
C LEU A 654 28.12 -19.59 -21.19
N SER A 655 28.47 -20.28 -20.11
CA SER A 655 29.12 -19.67 -18.94
C SER A 655 30.53 -19.14 -19.21
N TYR A 656 31.26 -19.79 -20.11
CA TYR A 656 32.59 -19.36 -20.55
C TYR A 656 32.56 -18.19 -21.54
N ARG A 657 31.41 -17.86 -22.14
CA ARG A 657 31.34 -16.74 -23.09
C ARG A 657 31.44 -15.38 -22.37
N PRO A 658 32.30 -14.47 -22.86
CA PRO A 658 32.21 -13.07 -22.46
C PRO A 658 30.88 -12.52 -22.96
N GLY A 659 30.06 -12.00 -22.05
CA GLY A 659 28.74 -11.47 -22.39
C GLY A 659 28.38 -10.29 -21.52
N TYR A 660 27.44 -9.49 -22.04
CA TYR A 660 26.95 -8.27 -21.39
C TYR A 660 25.88 -8.60 -20.33
N GLY A 661 25.73 -7.69 -19.36
CA GLY A 661 24.62 -7.72 -18.41
C GLY A 661 23.29 -7.43 -19.09
N THR A 662 22.19 -7.73 -18.40
CA THR A 662 20.85 -7.41 -18.87
C THR A 662 20.44 -5.98 -18.47
N GLN A 663 19.26 -5.54 -18.90
CA GLN A 663 18.65 -4.31 -18.39
C GLN A 663 18.47 -4.32 -16.86
N HIS A 664 18.30 -5.49 -16.25
CA HIS A 664 18.14 -5.67 -14.80
C HIS A 664 19.46 -5.54 -14.03
N ASP A 665 20.59 -5.49 -14.74
CA ASP A 665 21.94 -5.28 -14.18
C ASP A 665 22.42 -3.84 -14.39
N ARG A 666 21.53 -2.89 -14.71
CA ARG A 666 21.85 -1.46 -14.80
C ARG A 666 22.04 -0.85 -13.42
N ALA A 667 22.97 0.11 -13.32
CA ALA A 667 23.09 0.94 -12.13
C ALA A 667 21.93 1.95 -12.09
N PRO A 668 21.46 2.34 -10.88
CA PRO A 668 20.51 3.43 -10.70
C PRO A 668 20.93 4.72 -11.40
N ALA A 669 19.97 5.51 -11.84
CA ALA A 669 20.23 6.80 -12.49
C ALA A 669 21.09 7.72 -11.60
N ALA A 670 20.86 7.73 -10.28
CA ALA A 670 21.65 8.50 -9.32
C ALA A 670 23.13 8.10 -9.23
N ALA A 671 23.50 6.90 -9.69
CA ALA A 671 24.90 6.48 -9.70
C ALA A 671 25.76 7.36 -10.62
N ALA A 672 25.17 8.00 -11.62
CA ALA A 672 25.89 8.89 -12.54
C ALA A 672 26.42 10.16 -11.85
N SER A 673 25.54 10.87 -11.13
CA SER A 673 25.87 12.10 -10.39
C SER A 673 26.81 11.79 -9.22
N LEU A 674 26.55 10.69 -8.50
CA LEU A 674 27.40 10.22 -7.40
C LEU A 674 28.81 9.82 -7.89
N LEU A 675 28.93 9.12 -9.02
CA LEU A 675 30.22 8.79 -9.61
C LEU A 675 31.03 10.04 -9.97
N ARG A 676 30.36 11.05 -10.55
CA ARG A 676 31.01 12.33 -10.88
C ARG A 676 31.49 13.04 -9.62
N ALA A 677 30.64 13.13 -8.60
CA ALA A 677 30.97 13.76 -7.32
C ALA A 677 32.16 13.04 -6.66
N ALA A 678 32.10 11.71 -6.54
CA ALA A 678 33.16 10.89 -5.98
C ALA A 678 34.50 11.05 -6.71
N ARG A 679 34.48 11.14 -8.05
CA ARG A 679 35.70 11.38 -8.84
C ARG A 679 36.29 12.77 -8.57
N VAL A 680 35.45 13.81 -8.57
CA VAL A 680 35.89 15.19 -8.35
C VAL A 680 36.47 15.35 -6.94
N GLU A 681 35.81 14.78 -5.94
CA GLU A 681 36.26 14.77 -4.54
C GLU A 681 37.60 14.05 -4.37
N ALA A 682 37.78 12.91 -5.04
CA ALA A 682 39.04 12.18 -5.04
C ALA A 682 40.17 12.87 -5.85
N GLY A 683 39.89 13.96 -6.57
CA GLY A 683 40.86 14.64 -7.42
C GLY A 683 41.32 13.81 -8.64
N VAL A 684 40.58 12.76 -8.99
CA VAL A 684 40.97 11.80 -10.03
C VAL A 684 40.53 12.30 -11.42
N SER A 685 41.42 12.20 -12.41
CA SER A 685 41.08 12.58 -13.78
C SER A 685 40.16 11.54 -14.43
N GLN A 686 39.28 11.95 -15.35
CA GLN A 686 38.44 11.00 -16.09
C GLN A 686 39.27 9.96 -16.88
N ALA A 687 40.45 10.34 -17.36
CA ALA A 687 41.36 9.46 -18.09
C ALA A 687 41.89 8.30 -17.22
N SER A 688 41.94 8.49 -15.89
CA SER A 688 42.37 7.47 -14.94
C SER A 688 41.33 6.35 -14.77
N LEU A 689 40.05 6.61 -15.06
CA LEU A 689 38.98 5.61 -14.97
C LEU A 689 38.72 4.87 -16.28
N GLY A 690 39.12 5.45 -17.42
CA GLY A 690 38.93 4.88 -18.75
C GLY A 690 38.84 5.94 -19.84
N PRO A 691 38.34 5.61 -21.04
CA PRO A 691 38.19 6.59 -22.11
C PRO A 691 37.31 7.77 -21.69
N THR A 692 37.85 8.98 -21.75
CA THR A 692 37.22 10.23 -21.25
C THR A 692 35.80 10.43 -21.77
N SER A 693 35.54 10.12 -23.05
CA SER A 693 34.21 10.21 -23.65
C SER A 693 33.19 9.25 -23.00
N THR A 694 33.62 8.04 -22.64
CA THR A 694 32.76 7.02 -22.01
C THR A 694 32.49 7.35 -20.56
N VAL A 695 33.52 7.80 -19.83
CA VAL A 695 33.38 8.23 -18.42
C VAL A 695 32.49 9.47 -18.33
N SER A 696 32.69 10.45 -19.21
CA SER A 696 31.84 11.66 -19.29
C SER A 696 30.36 11.34 -19.62
N GLN A 697 30.11 10.39 -20.52
CA GLN A 697 28.74 9.93 -20.81
C GLN A 697 28.10 9.19 -19.63
N ALA A 698 28.88 8.44 -18.85
CA ALA A 698 28.41 7.79 -17.64
C ALA A 698 28.10 8.82 -16.53
N GLU A 699 28.99 9.77 -16.29
CA GLU A 699 28.84 10.86 -15.30
C GLU A 699 27.69 11.82 -15.62
N SER A 700 27.37 12.01 -16.90
CA SER A 700 26.25 12.87 -17.33
C SER A 700 24.90 12.16 -17.37
N GLY A 701 24.84 10.86 -17.04
CA GLY A 701 23.60 10.07 -17.11
C GLY A 701 23.11 9.77 -18.53
N LYS A 702 23.75 10.35 -19.57
CA LYS A 702 23.42 10.09 -20.98
C LYS A 702 23.60 8.62 -21.37
N ARG A 703 24.50 7.91 -20.67
CA ARG A 703 24.70 6.48 -20.80
C ARG A 703 24.54 5.81 -19.44
N LEU A 704 23.41 5.15 -19.23
CA LEU A 704 23.24 4.24 -18.10
C LEU A 704 24.22 3.07 -18.22
N THR A 705 25.10 2.94 -17.24
CA THR A 705 26.11 1.88 -17.19
C THR A 705 25.61 0.70 -16.36
N SER A 706 26.25 -0.45 -16.48
CA SER A 706 25.90 -1.61 -15.65
C SER A 706 26.39 -1.41 -14.21
N LEU A 707 25.73 -2.07 -13.25
CA LEU A 707 26.16 -2.18 -11.86
C LEU A 707 27.62 -2.62 -11.77
N ALA A 708 28.01 -3.65 -12.52
CA ALA A 708 29.38 -4.15 -12.54
C ALA A 708 30.40 -3.11 -13.04
N THR A 709 30.08 -2.36 -14.10
CA THR A 709 30.97 -1.31 -14.62
C THR A 709 31.08 -0.15 -13.63
N THR A 710 29.96 0.26 -13.03
CA THR A 710 29.95 1.37 -12.06
C THR A 710 30.70 1.00 -10.78
N ARG A 711 30.55 -0.24 -10.29
CA ARG A 711 31.34 -0.76 -9.17
C ARG A 711 32.84 -0.79 -9.47
N ARG A 712 33.24 -1.09 -10.71
CA ARG A 712 34.66 -1.00 -11.11
C ARG A 712 35.18 0.42 -11.05
N TYR A 713 34.39 1.41 -11.49
CA TYR A 713 34.78 2.81 -11.34
C TYR A 713 34.88 3.22 -9.86
N GLY A 714 33.92 2.83 -9.02
CA GLY A 714 33.99 3.08 -7.58
C GLY A 714 35.23 2.44 -6.93
N ALA A 715 35.53 1.18 -7.25
CA ALA A 715 36.72 0.50 -6.74
C ALA A 715 38.03 1.16 -7.22
N ALA A 716 38.09 1.61 -8.48
CA ALA A 716 39.23 2.36 -9.00
C ALA A 716 39.41 3.69 -8.26
N LEU A 717 38.33 4.44 -8.01
CA LEU A 717 38.36 5.67 -7.22
C LEU A 717 38.85 5.43 -5.79
N ARG A 718 38.45 4.31 -5.16
CA ARG A 718 38.97 3.94 -3.84
C ARG A 718 40.45 3.60 -3.85
N MET A 719 40.93 2.88 -4.87
CA MET A 719 42.35 2.54 -5.01
C MET A 719 43.23 3.78 -5.23
N GLU A 720 42.71 4.82 -5.88
CA GLU A 720 43.37 6.12 -6.04
C GLU A 720 43.32 7.00 -4.77
N GLY A 721 42.84 6.46 -3.63
CA GLY A 721 42.82 7.16 -2.34
C GLY A 721 41.52 7.92 -2.04
N GLY A 722 40.49 7.78 -2.88
CA GLY A 722 39.17 8.35 -2.62
C GLY A 722 38.50 7.71 -1.39
N SER A 723 38.18 8.53 -0.39
CA SER A 723 37.45 8.12 0.83
C SER A 723 36.27 9.05 1.14
N GLY A 724 35.84 9.77 0.12
CA GLY A 724 34.78 10.77 0.20
C GLY A 724 33.39 10.22 0.44
N GLU A 725 32.51 11.08 0.93
CA GLU A 725 31.12 10.75 1.25
C GLU A 725 30.34 10.28 0.00
N ALA A 726 30.55 10.95 -1.13
CA ALA A 726 29.91 10.60 -2.39
C ALA A 726 30.28 9.17 -2.85
N LEU A 727 31.50 8.71 -2.58
CA LEU A 727 31.92 7.35 -2.88
C LEU A 727 31.25 6.33 -1.95
N GLY A 728 31.11 6.65 -0.67
CA GLY A 728 30.38 5.81 0.30
C GLY A 728 28.90 5.65 -0.07
N THR A 729 28.24 6.75 -0.43
CA THR A 729 26.84 6.74 -0.89
C THR A 729 26.69 5.98 -2.21
N LEU A 730 27.61 6.17 -3.17
CA LEU A 730 27.64 5.40 -4.41
C LEU A 730 27.76 3.90 -4.14
N GLU A 731 28.69 3.49 -3.27
CA GLU A 731 28.90 2.08 -2.96
C GLU A 731 27.73 1.45 -2.21
N THR A 732 27.09 2.20 -1.31
CA THR A 732 25.88 1.75 -0.60
C THR A 732 24.75 1.53 -1.59
N LEU A 733 24.50 2.53 -2.46
CA LEU A 733 23.50 2.42 -3.52
C LEU A 733 23.80 1.25 -4.47
N LEU A 734 25.05 1.08 -4.88
CA LEU A 734 25.46 -0.03 -5.75
C LEU A 734 25.51 -1.38 -5.00
N GLY A 735 25.51 -1.40 -3.68
CA GLY A 735 25.61 -2.58 -2.83
C GLY A 735 24.28 -3.27 -2.55
N GLY A 736 23.16 -2.58 -2.78
CA GLY A 736 21.82 -3.11 -2.53
C GLY A 736 21.48 -4.37 -3.34
N ASP A 737 20.54 -5.15 -2.82
CA ASP A 737 20.05 -6.41 -3.39
C ASP A 737 18.75 -6.17 -4.19
N TYR A 738 18.85 -5.34 -5.22
CA TYR A 738 17.75 -4.98 -6.12
C TYR A 738 18.03 -5.30 -7.59
N ILE A 739 16.95 -5.30 -8.36
CA ILE A 739 16.95 -5.14 -9.80
C ILE A 739 16.15 -3.89 -10.16
N LEU A 740 16.50 -3.31 -11.30
CA LEU A 740 15.68 -2.31 -11.97
C LEU A 740 14.82 -3.01 -13.03
N ASP A 741 13.51 -2.87 -12.90
CA ASP A 741 12.55 -3.49 -13.81
C ASP A 741 11.78 -2.43 -14.58
N GLU A 742 11.93 -2.43 -15.89
CA GLU A 742 11.39 -1.39 -16.76
C GLU A 742 9.88 -1.61 -17.00
N ILE A 743 9.07 -0.57 -16.90
CA ILE A 743 7.64 -0.66 -17.18
C ILE A 743 7.40 -0.73 -18.68
N ARG A 744 6.71 -1.79 -19.10
CA ARG A 744 6.41 -2.12 -20.50
C ARG A 744 5.00 -1.75 -20.93
N SER A 745 4.02 -1.86 -20.03
CA SER A 745 2.66 -1.38 -20.30
C SER A 745 2.00 -0.82 -19.04
N ILE A 746 1.13 0.16 -19.25
CA ILE A 746 0.25 0.75 -18.24
C ILE A 746 -1.13 0.84 -18.88
N GLU A 747 -2.06 0.01 -18.40
CA GLU A 747 -3.40 -0.12 -18.95
C GLU A 747 -4.43 0.32 -17.90
N PRO A 748 -5.01 1.54 -18.03
CA PRO A 748 -6.07 1.98 -17.14
C PRO A 748 -7.39 1.27 -17.48
N PHE A 749 -8.09 0.75 -16.46
CA PHE A 749 -9.44 0.19 -16.61
C PHE A 749 -10.35 0.64 -15.47
N ASP A 750 -11.67 0.65 -15.72
CA ASP A 750 -12.65 0.96 -14.68
C ASP A 750 -12.87 -0.26 -13.79
N TYR A 751 -12.71 -0.07 -12.48
CA TYR A 751 -12.90 -1.11 -11.48
C TYR A 751 -14.02 -0.71 -10.52
N ASN A 752 -14.82 -1.69 -10.11
CA ASN A 752 -15.84 -1.55 -9.07
C ASN A 752 -15.85 -2.82 -8.22
N GLY A 753 -15.10 -2.79 -7.13
CA GLY A 753 -14.86 -3.96 -6.30
C GLY A 753 -14.28 -3.55 -4.96
N PHE A 754 -13.58 -4.48 -4.32
CA PHE A 754 -12.82 -4.19 -3.11
C PHE A 754 -11.34 -4.02 -3.46
N VAL A 755 -10.64 -3.23 -2.67
CA VAL A 755 -9.21 -3.03 -2.67
C VAL A 755 -8.71 -3.32 -1.25
N TYR A 756 -7.44 -3.66 -1.13
CA TYR A 756 -6.85 -4.26 0.04
C TYR A 756 -5.54 -3.56 0.37
N ASP A 757 -5.13 -3.57 1.63
CA ASP A 757 -3.81 -3.09 2.04
C ASP A 757 -3.32 -3.81 3.30
N PHE A 758 -2.01 -3.77 3.51
CA PHE A 758 -1.36 -4.22 4.73
C PHE A 758 -0.69 -3.07 5.46
N THR A 759 -0.61 -3.21 6.79
CA THR A 759 0.29 -2.40 7.59
C THR A 759 1.44 -3.26 8.03
N VAL A 760 2.63 -2.90 7.58
CA VAL A 760 3.90 -3.53 7.91
C VAL A 760 4.71 -2.58 8.78
N ASP A 761 5.12 -3.07 9.95
CA ASP A 761 5.88 -2.29 10.93
C ASP A 761 7.32 -2.06 10.45
N SER A 762 7.99 -1.06 11.04
CA SER A 762 9.40 -0.67 10.84
C SER A 762 9.79 -0.05 9.49
N THR A 763 9.34 -0.61 8.36
CA THR A 763 9.80 -0.18 7.02
C THR A 763 8.75 0.58 6.22
N HIS A 764 7.47 0.38 6.56
CA HIS A 764 6.29 0.87 5.84
C HIS A 764 6.24 0.50 4.35
N LYS A 765 7.06 -0.47 3.92
CA LYS A 765 7.19 -0.93 2.53
C LYS A 765 7.15 -2.44 2.50
N PHE A 766 6.42 -2.99 1.54
CA PHE A 766 6.34 -4.43 1.34
C PHE A 766 6.43 -4.84 -0.10
N LEU A 767 6.67 -6.14 -0.28
CA LEU A 767 6.95 -6.75 -1.57
C LEU A 767 5.69 -7.44 -2.09
N ILE A 768 5.33 -7.13 -3.34
CA ILE A 768 4.22 -7.78 -4.05
C ILE A 768 4.72 -8.55 -5.28
N GLU A 769 3.94 -9.53 -5.73
CA GLU A 769 4.21 -10.34 -6.93
C GLU A 769 5.61 -11.01 -6.90
N ASN A 770 6.51 -10.59 -7.80
CA ASN A 770 7.87 -11.11 -7.95
C ASN A 770 8.91 -10.18 -7.29
N GLY A 771 8.55 -9.58 -6.16
CA GLY A 771 9.43 -8.72 -5.36
C GLY A 771 9.35 -7.23 -5.70
N LEU A 772 8.24 -6.74 -6.25
CA LEU A 772 8.05 -5.30 -6.51
C LEU A 772 7.78 -4.54 -5.20
N VAL A 773 8.38 -3.37 -5.03
CA VAL A 773 8.31 -2.59 -3.78
C VAL A 773 7.16 -1.58 -3.79
N VAL A 774 6.26 -1.66 -2.81
CA VAL A 774 5.13 -0.75 -2.59
C VAL A 774 5.07 -0.25 -1.14
N SER A 775 4.24 0.77 -0.84
CA SER A 775 4.09 1.40 0.49
C SER A 775 2.76 1.03 1.17
N ASN A 776 2.73 1.02 2.51
CA ASN A 776 1.49 1.04 3.29
C ASN A 776 0.71 2.35 3.05
N CYS A 777 -0.58 2.36 3.41
CA CYS A 777 -1.45 3.52 3.28
C CYS A 777 -1.98 4.00 4.65
N GLU A 778 -1.41 5.08 5.27
CA GLU A 778 -2.09 6.17 6.04
C GLU A 778 -1.13 6.89 7.02
N ALA A 779 -0.99 8.22 6.96
CA ALA A 779 0.03 8.95 7.75
C ALA A 779 -0.17 8.92 9.29
N LEU A 780 -1.41 9.06 9.79
CA LEU A 780 -1.70 9.01 11.24
C LEU A 780 -1.50 7.59 11.81
N ARG A 781 -1.81 6.59 11.00
CA ARG A 781 -1.72 5.18 11.35
C ARG A 781 -0.28 4.68 11.23
N GLU A 782 0.43 5.12 10.20
CA GLU A 782 1.87 4.95 9.98
C GLU A 782 2.65 5.47 11.19
N ILE A 783 2.29 6.65 11.70
CA ILE A 783 2.94 7.24 12.88
C ILE A 783 2.54 6.52 14.18
N GLY A 784 1.26 6.18 14.38
CA GLY A 784 0.82 5.43 15.57
C GLY A 784 1.44 4.03 15.65
N ALA A 785 1.56 3.33 14.52
CA ALA A 785 2.24 2.05 14.41
C ALA A 785 3.76 2.20 14.60
N ALA A 786 4.39 3.21 14.02
CA ALA A 786 5.82 3.51 14.24
C ALA A 786 6.13 3.86 15.71
N ARG A 787 5.12 4.27 16.49
CA ARG A 787 5.22 4.55 17.94
C ARG A 787 4.84 3.36 18.83
N GLU A 788 4.54 2.20 18.24
CA GLU A 788 4.05 1.00 18.96
C GLU A 788 2.83 1.28 19.86
N GLU A 789 1.98 2.22 19.45
CA GLU A 789 0.81 2.61 20.25
C GLU A 789 -0.30 1.57 20.14
N ILE A 790 -1.06 1.39 21.23
CA ILE A 790 -2.18 0.44 21.26
C ILE A 790 -3.28 0.92 20.28
N PRO A 791 -3.64 0.12 19.27
CA PRO A 791 -4.64 0.52 18.28
C PRO A 791 -6.04 0.59 18.92
N GLY A 792 -6.80 1.60 18.49
CA GLY A 792 -8.21 1.81 18.83
C GLY A 792 -9.16 1.20 17.79
N ARG A 793 -10.25 1.92 17.46
CA ARG A 793 -11.27 1.43 16.50
C ARG A 793 -10.72 1.37 15.07
N ARG A 794 -10.93 0.24 14.39
CA ARG A 794 -10.49 -0.04 12.99
C ARG A 794 -9.00 0.32 12.76
N GLY A 795 -8.13 0.08 13.75
CA GLY A 795 -6.68 0.27 13.62
C GLY A 795 -6.17 1.70 13.78
N TYR A 796 -7.03 2.69 14.09
CA TYR A 796 -6.62 4.07 14.37
C TYR A 796 -6.16 4.26 15.82
N PRO A 797 -5.21 5.18 16.12
CA PRO A 797 -4.80 5.49 17.48
C PRO A 797 -5.99 5.86 18.38
N GLY A 798 -5.99 5.39 19.63
CA GLY A 798 -7.07 5.65 20.58
C GLY A 798 -7.32 7.15 20.83
N TYR A 799 -6.31 8.01 20.63
CA TYR A 799 -6.42 9.46 20.76
C TYR A 799 -6.88 10.19 19.51
N MET A 800 -7.20 9.51 18.39
CA MET A 800 -7.56 10.15 17.12
C MET A 800 -8.68 11.19 17.28
N TYR A 801 -9.69 10.92 18.13
CA TYR A 801 -10.73 11.90 18.46
C TYR A 801 -10.15 13.19 19.04
N THR A 802 -9.23 13.05 20.00
CA THR A 802 -8.58 14.19 20.67
C THR A 802 -7.69 14.95 19.69
N ASP A 803 -6.95 14.25 18.82
CA ASP A 803 -6.11 14.88 17.81
C ASP A 803 -6.93 15.71 16.82
N LEU A 804 -7.97 15.12 16.22
CA LEU A 804 -8.91 15.83 15.36
C LEU A 804 -9.59 17.00 16.10
N ALA A 805 -9.94 16.82 17.38
CA ALA A 805 -10.51 17.88 18.19
C ALA A 805 -9.54 19.06 18.37
N THR A 806 -8.23 18.82 18.55
CA THR A 806 -7.24 19.91 18.65
C THR A 806 -7.14 20.76 17.39
N ILE A 807 -7.46 20.19 16.22
CA ILE A 807 -7.51 20.88 14.94
C ILE A 807 -8.84 21.62 14.79
N TYR A 808 -9.96 20.91 14.93
CA TYR A 808 -11.28 21.48 14.68
C TYR A 808 -11.68 22.54 15.71
N GLU A 809 -11.27 22.43 16.98
CA GLU A 809 -11.63 23.41 18.02
C GLU A 809 -10.90 24.76 17.90
N ARG A 810 -9.98 24.90 16.95
CA ARG A 810 -9.32 26.17 16.57
C ARG A 810 -10.16 26.94 15.54
N ALA A 811 -11.44 27.10 15.84
CA ALA A 811 -12.42 27.82 15.03
C ALA A 811 -13.35 28.61 15.95
N GLY A 812 -13.88 29.74 15.46
CA GLY A 812 -14.86 30.52 16.19
C GLY A 812 -14.62 32.03 16.18
N ARG A 813 -15.35 32.72 17.06
CA ARG A 813 -15.29 34.17 17.28
C ARG A 813 -14.92 34.44 18.74
N ILE A 814 -14.28 35.57 19.01
CA ILE A 814 -13.88 35.97 20.36
C ILE A 814 -14.56 37.29 20.74
N HIS A 815 -15.02 37.42 21.98
CA HIS A 815 -15.53 38.68 22.51
C HIS A 815 -14.46 39.78 22.46
N GLY A 816 -14.83 40.96 21.95
CA GLY A 816 -13.91 42.09 21.82
C GLY A 816 -12.94 42.03 20.63
N ARG A 817 -13.00 40.97 19.80
CA ARG A 817 -12.28 40.90 18.52
C ARG A 817 -13.27 40.92 17.37
N LYS A 818 -12.93 41.59 16.26
CA LYS A 818 -13.79 41.62 15.06
C LYS A 818 -13.62 40.39 14.16
N GLY A 819 -12.40 39.88 14.05
CA GLY A 819 -12.09 38.75 13.18
C GLY A 819 -12.69 37.41 13.62
N SER A 820 -12.68 36.44 12.72
CA SER A 820 -13.21 35.10 12.95
C SER A 820 -12.45 34.04 12.15
N ILE A 821 -12.48 32.79 12.64
CA ILE A 821 -11.92 31.64 11.94
C ILE A 821 -13.06 30.67 11.64
N THR A 822 -13.32 30.42 10.37
CA THR A 822 -14.29 29.43 9.90
C THR A 822 -13.54 28.29 9.25
N GLN A 823 -13.88 27.05 9.56
CA GLN A 823 -13.22 25.88 8.99
C GLN A 823 -14.16 25.11 8.06
N LEU A 824 -13.63 24.72 6.90
CA LEU A 824 -14.26 23.88 5.89
C LEU A 824 -13.35 22.67 5.58
N PRO A 825 -13.24 21.69 6.50
CA PRO A 825 -12.43 20.51 6.26
C PRO A 825 -13.08 19.57 5.25
N ILE A 826 -12.29 18.99 4.38
CA ILE A 826 -12.73 18.06 3.33
C ILE A 826 -12.13 16.71 3.65
N LEU A 827 -13.00 15.70 3.68
CA LEU A 827 -12.59 14.32 3.87
C LEU A 827 -13.27 13.44 2.82
N THR A 828 -12.50 12.54 2.23
CA THR A 828 -13.03 11.49 1.38
C THR A 828 -13.42 10.30 2.24
N MET A 829 -14.69 9.97 2.29
CA MET A 829 -15.17 8.78 2.98
C MET A 829 -14.76 7.54 2.18
N PRO A 830 -14.08 6.56 2.80
CA PRO A 830 -13.95 5.24 2.20
C PRO A 830 -15.36 4.67 2.01
N ASP A 831 -15.64 4.09 0.84
CA ASP A 831 -16.89 3.39 0.54
C ASP A 831 -18.17 4.25 0.57
N ASP A 832 -18.02 5.58 0.61
CA ASP A 832 -19.11 6.50 0.98
C ASP A 832 -19.73 6.16 2.37
N ASP A 833 -18.97 5.48 3.25
CA ASP A 833 -19.38 5.05 4.60
C ASP A 833 -19.21 6.18 5.62
N ILE A 834 -20.33 6.80 5.99
CA ILE A 834 -20.35 7.85 7.03
C ILE A 834 -20.00 7.31 8.42
N THR A 835 -20.06 5.99 8.64
CA THR A 835 -19.70 5.34 9.92
C THR A 835 -18.20 5.07 10.02
N HIS A 836 -17.43 5.40 8.98
CA HIS A 836 -15.98 5.31 9.01
C HIS A 836 -15.40 6.20 10.14
N PRO A 837 -14.44 5.74 10.96
CA PRO A 837 -13.96 6.49 12.12
C PRO A 837 -13.57 7.95 11.83
N ILE A 838 -12.91 8.23 10.70
CA ILE A 838 -12.57 9.61 10.32
C ILE A 838 -13.83 10.47 10.13
N ALA A 839 -14.82 9.97 9.38
CA ALA A 839 -16.07 10.68 9.10
C ALA A 839 -16.96 10.78 10.36
N ASP A 840 -17.08 9.69 11.11
CA ASP A 840 -17.86 9.60 12.35
C ASP A 840 -17.33 10.57 13.40
N LEU A 841 -16.04 10.49 13.73
CA LEU A 841 -15.41 11.38 14.72
C LEU A 841 -15.45 12.84 14.27
N THR A 842 -15.24 13.12 12.97
CA THR A 842 -15.39 14.48 12.45
C THR A 842 -16.82 14.98 12.66
N GLY A 843 -17.84 14.19 12.33
CA GLY A 843 -19.25 14.56 12.52
C GLY A 843 -19.66 14.77 13.99
N TYR A 844 -18.97 14.14 14.94
CA TYR A 844 -19.14 14.40 16.37
C TYR A 844 -18.57 15.76 16.80
N ILE A 845 -17.45 16.18 16.21
CA ILE A 845 -16.73 17.41 16.60
C ILE A 845 -17.28 18.64 15.85
N THR A 846 -17.68 18.47 14.59
CA THR A 846 -18.11 19.57 13.72
C THR A 846 -19.60 19.92 13.89
N GLU A 847 -20.00 21.06 13.33
CA GLU A 847 -21.32 21.68 13.55
C GLU A 847 -22.29 21.39 12.40
N GLY A 848 -22.18 20.19 11.82
CA GLY A 848 -22.86 19.78 10.60
C GLY A 848 -21.91 19.11 9.62
N GLN A 849 -22.38 18.87 8.40
CA GLN A 849 -21.63 18.30 7.29
C GLN A 849 -22.33 18.60 5.95
N ILE A 850 -21.56 18.74 4.89
CA ILE A 850 -22.04 18.82 3.50
C ILE A 850 -21.68 17.50 2.82
N ILE A 851 -22.67 16.75 2.31
CA ILE A 851 -22.42 15.44 1.70
C ILE A 851 -22.50 15.55 0.18
N LEU A 852 -21.45 15.08 -0.49
CA LEU A 852 -21.44 14.91 -1.94
C LEU A 852 -22.13 13.59 -2.31
N SER A 853 -23.16 13.68 -3.16
CA SER A 853 -23.94 12.55 -3.63
C SER A 853 -23.41 12.03 -4.96
N ARG A 854 -23.03 10.76 -4.95
CA ARG A 854 -22.67 10.03 -6.17
C ARG A 854 -23.85 9.88 -7.13
N GLU A 855 -25.09 9.88 -6.64
CA GLU A 855 -26.30 9.83 -7.46
C GLU A 855 -26.43 11.10 -8.31
N LEU A 856 -26.31 12.27 -7.68
CA LEU A 856 -26.36 13.57 -8.37
C LEU A 856 -25.19 13.70 -9.36
N HIS A 857 -24.00 13.23 -8.98
CA HIS A 857 -22.84 13.27 -9.87
C HIS A 857 -23.05 12.44 -11.15
N ARG A 858 -23.65 11.25 -11.05
CA ARG A 858 -23.98 10.40 -12.22
C ARG A 858 -25.02 11.03 -13.15
N LEU A 859 -25.89 11.89 -12.62
CA LEU A 859 -26.86 12.66 -13.40
C LEU A 859 -26.24 13.90 -14.09
N GLY A 860 -24.92 14.10 -13.96
CA GLY A 860 -24.22 15.25 -14.54
C GLY A 860 -24.48 16.56 -13.80
N ILE A 861 -24.96 16.51 -12.54
CA ILE A 861 -25.25 17.68 -11.72
C ILE A 861 -23.96 18.13 -11.02
N TYR A 862 -23.62 19.41 -11.16
CA TYR A 862 -22.51 20.01 -10.44
C TYR A 862 -22.91 21.36 -9.79
N PRO A 863 -22.59 21.57 -8.50
CA PRO A 863 -21.95 20.63 -7.58
C PRO A 863 -22.91 19.53 -7.09
N PRO A 864 -22.47 18.28 -6.95
CA PRO A 864 -23.33 17.15 -6.58
C PRO A 864 -23.62 17.10 -5.07
N ILE A 865 -24.13 18.18 -4.48
CA ILE A 865 -24.41 18.26 -3.03
C ILE A 865 -25.84 17.77 -2.76
N THR A 866 -26.01 16.77 -1.88
CA THR A 866 -27.36 16.33 -1.46
C THR A 866 -27.86 17.11 -0.25
N PRO A 867 -28.99 17.84 -0.35
CA PRO A 867 -29.53 18.58 0.78
C PRO A 867 -30.02 17.69 1.92
N LEU A 868 -30.54 16.50 1.61
CA LEU A 868 -31.24 15.64 2.57
C LEU A 868 -30.33 15.02 3.62
N ARG A 869 -29.05 14.83 3.29
CA ARG A 869 -28.04 14.31 4.23
C ARG A 869 -27.08 15.38 4.72
N SER A 870 -27.08 16.53 4.06
CA SER A 870 -26.31 17.70 4.50
C SER A 870 -27.04 18.42 5.62
N LEU A 871 -26.26 19.04 6.51
CA LEU A 871 -26.79 19.78 7.64
C LEU A 871 -25.80 20.88 8.01
N SER A 872 -26.29 22.10 8.21
CA SER A 872 -25.59 23.14 8.96
C SER A 872 -26.38 23.44 10.24
N ARG A 873 -25.84 23.04 11.41
CA ARG A 873 -26.53 23.22 12.71
C ARG A 873 -26.66 24.69 13.10
N LEU A 874 -25.74 25.53 12.64
CA LEU A 874 -25.69 26.96 12.96
C LEU A 874 -26.35 27.86 11.91
N MET A 875 -26.91 27.31 10.84
CA MET A 875 -27.55 28.07 9.75
C MET A 875 -28.51 29.16 10.25
N ASN A 876 -29.35 28.86 11.25
CA ASN A 876 -30.32 29.82 11.79
C ASN A 876 -29.68 31.08 12.40
N ASP A 877 -28.41 30.99 12.81
CA ASP A 877 -27.61 32.12 13.31
C ASP A 877 -26.92 32.92 12.20
N GLY A 878 -26.94 32.44 10.95
CA GLY A 878 -26.39 33.10 9.78
C GLY A 878 -27.44 33.79 8.90
N ILE A 879 -28.72 33.40 8.99
CA ILE A 879 -29.76 33.83 8.05
C ILE A 879 -30.74 34.85 8.67
N GLY A 880 -31.59 35.43 7.82
CA GLY A 880 -32.70 36.30 8.23
C GLY A 880 -32.43 37.79 8.00
N LYS A 881 -33.32 38.64 8.53
CA LYS A 881 -33.29 40.09 8.33
C LYS A 881 -31.97 40.69 8.80
N GLY A 882 -31.31 41.44 7.92
CA GLY A 882 -30.02 42.09 8.20
C GLY A 882 -28.78 41.20 8.03
N ARG A 883 -28.95 39.93 7.60
CA ARG A 883 -27.84 39.03 7.27
C ARG A 883 -27.94 38.51 5.84
N THR A 884 -29.08 37.90 5.50
CA THR A 884 -29.42 37.48 4.14
C THR A 884 -30.68 38.21 3.69
N ARG A 885 -31.84 37.56 3.83
CA ARG A 885 -33.18 38.07 3.52
C ARG A 885 -34.17 37.43 4.49
N GLU A 886 -35.27 38.12 4.81
CA GLU A 886 -36.23 37.72 5.84
C GLU A 886 -36.94 36.38 5.58
N ASP A 887 -37.04 35.97 4.33
CA ASP A 887 -37.74 34.77 3.87
C ASP A 887 -36.88 33.50 3.87
N HIS A 888 -35.56 33.63 3.98
CA HIS A 888 -34.60 32.55 3.79
C HIS A 888 -34.94 31.28 4.60
N GLY A 889 -35.21 31.41 5.90
CA GLY A 889 -35.49 30.24 6.76
C GLY A 889 -36.72 29.45 6.32
N GLY A 890 -37.86 30.12 6.12
CA GLY A 890 -39.09 29.47 5.67
C GLY A 890 -38.98 28.88 4.26
N LEU A 891 -38.25 29.57 3.38
CA LEU A 891 -38.01 29.11 2.01
C LEU A 891 -37.19 27.82 1.99
N ARG A 892 -36.11 27.77 2.78
CA ARG A 892 -35.29 26.57 2.93
C ARG A 892 -36.09 25.39 3.47
N ASP A 893 -36.90 25.60 4.50
CA ASP A 893 -37.74 24.53 5.07
C ASP A 893 -38.77 24.00 4.06
N GLN A 894 -39.34 24.89 3.24
CA GLN A 894 -40.26 24.51 2.18
C GLN A 894 -39.55 23.74 1.05
N LEU A 895 -38.39 24.21 0.58
CA LEU A 895 -37.58 23.52 -0.44
C LEU A 895 -37.17 22.13 0.03
N TYR A 896 -36.68 22.02 1.27
CA TYR A 896 -36.28 20.75 1.85
C TYR A 896 -37.45 19.78 1.93
N SER A 897 -38.60 20.25 2.44
CA SER A 897 -39.82 19.44 2.54
C SER A 897 -40.31 18.98 1.16
N ALA A 898 -40.32 19.86 0.17
CA ALA A 898 -40.78 19.53 -1.17
C ALA A 898 -39.83 18.56 -1.88
N TYR A 899 -38.52 18.74 -1.72
CA TYR A 899 -37.52 17.84 -2.29
C TYR A 899 -37.56 16.45 -1.62
N ALA A 900 -37.67 16.39 -0.29
CA ALA A 900 -37.81 15.12 0.44
C ALA A 900 -39.03 14.32 -0.03
N ASN A 901 -40.19 14.98 -0.13
CA ASN A 901 -41.41 14.36 -0.65
C ASN A 901 -41.23 13.85 -2.08
N GLY A 902 -40.61 14.65 -2.96
CA GLY A 902 -40.35 14.23 -4.34
C GLY A 902 -39.40 13.02 -4.45
N VAL A 903 -38.37 12.94 -3.60
CA VAL A 903 -37.46 11.79 -3.55
C VAL A 903 -38.15 10.52 -3.04
N ASP A 904 -39.00 10.63 -2.01
CA ASP A 904 -39.79 9.48 -1.54
C ASP A 904 -40.81 9.01 -2.59
N LEU A 905 -41.39 9.94 -3.34
CA LEU A 905 -42.27 9.62 -4.46
C LEU A 905 -41.55 8.91 -5.61
N ARG A 906 -40.28 9.24 -5.91
CA ARG A 906 -39.47 8.48 -6.89
C ARG A 906 -39.36 7.01 -6.51
N ARG A 907 -39.19 6.71 -5.23
CA ARG A 907 -39.13 5.32 -4.73
C ARG A 907 -40.47 4.61 -4.89
N LEU A 908 -41.58 5.31 -4.64
CA LEU A 908 -42.91 4.77 -4.86
C LEU A 908 -43.18 4.51 -6.35
N VAL A 909 -42.84 5.45 -7.25
CA VAL A 909 -42.96 5.28 -8.71
C VAL A 909 -42.22 4.04 -9.20
N ALA A 910 -41.02 3.77 -8.69
CA ALA A 910 -40.27 2.58 -9.04
C ALA A 910 -40.98 1.26 -8.66
N ILE A 911 -41.93 1.29 -7.72
CA ILE A 911 -42.69 0.13 -7.25
C ILE A 911 -44.05 0.01 -7.95
N ILE A 912 -44.82 1.10 -8.05
CA ILE A 912 -46.23 1.07 -8.50
C ILE A 912 -46.46 1.69 -9.89
N GLY A 913 -45.44 2.29 -10.51
CA GLY A 913 -45.54 3.00 -11.78
C GLY A 913 -46.04 4.44 -11.64
N GLU A 914 -45.68 5.30 -12.59
CA GLU A 914 -45.98 6.75 -12.56
C GLU A 914 -47.48 7.05 -12.74
N GLU A 915 -48.20 6.18 -13.45
CA GLU A 915 -49.63 6.33 -13.73
C GLU A 915 -50.49 6.29 -12.46
N ALA A 916 -50.02 5.62 -11.40
CA ALA A 916 -50.70 5.49 -10.12
C ALA A 916 -50.54 6.72 -9.19
N LEU A 917 -49.74 7.71 -9.58
CA LEU A 917 -49.56 8.94 -8.80
C LEU A 917 -50.74 9.91 -8.93
N THR A 918 -51.07 10.58 -7.82
CA THR A 918 -52.00 11.72 -7.87
C THR A 918 -51.35 12.92 -8.57
N ASP A 919 -52.15 13.85 -9.09
CA ASP A 919 -51.62 15.06 -9.76
C ASP A 919 -50.74 15.90 -8.83
N ARG A 920 -51.05 15.91 -7.54
CA ARG A 920 -50.21 16.54 -6.51
C ARG A 920 -48.87 15.83 -6.39
N ASP A 921 -48.85 14.51 -6.38
CA ASP A 921 -47.60 13.75 -6.23
C ASP A 921 -46.72 13.87 -7.49
N ARG A 922 -47.33 13.89 -8.69
CA ARG A 922 -46.63 14.22 -9.94
C ARG A 922 -45.96 15.60 -9.88
N LEU A 923 -46.57 16.55 -9.19
CA LEU A 923 -46.02 17.88 -9.01
C LEU A 923 -44.76 17.89 -8.13
N TYR A 924 -44.77 17.16 -7.01
CA TYR A 924 -43.59 17.00 -6.16
C TYR A 924 -42.47 16.22 -6.87
N LEU A 925 -42.82 15.23 -7.68
CA LEU A 925 -41.87 14.49 -8.52
C LEU A 925 -41.17 15.43 -9.52
N LYS A 926 -41.96 16.22 -10.26
CA LYS A 926 -41.45 17.20 -11.23
C LYS A 926 -40.62 18.28 -10.56
N PHE A 927 -41.04 18.78 -9.41
CA PHE A 927 -40.28 19.74 -8.62
C PHE A 927 -38.90 19.20 -8.25
N ALA A 928 -38.80 17.93 -7.81
CA ALA A 928 -37.51 17.34 -7.46
C ALA A 928 -36.53 17.31 -8.65
N GLU A 929 -37.01 17.03 -9.86
CA GLU A 929 -36.18 17.10 -11.06
C GLU A 929 -35.76 18.53 -11.42
N ASP A 930 -36.69 19.48 -11.40
CA ASP A 930 -36.40 20.87 -11.72
C ASP A 930 -35.44 21.49 -10.69
N PHE A 931 -35.61 21.11 -9.42
CA PHE A 931 -34.72 21.51 -8.33
C PHE A 931 -33.30 20.99 -8.53
N GLU A 932 -33.15 19.72 -8.90
CA GLU A 932 -31.84 19.14 -9.25
C GLU A 932 -31.20 19.83 -10.46
N LYS A 933 -31.97 20.03 -11.53
CA LYS A 933 -31.47 20.58 -12.82
C LYS A 933 -31.19 22.07 -12.80
N GLN A 934 -31.88 22.85 -11.96
CA GLN A 934 -31.80 24.32 -11.96
C GLN A 934 -31.20 24.87 -10.66
N PHE A 935 -31.61 24.35 -9.51
CA PHE A 935 -31.14 24.84 -8.21
C PHE A 935 -29.78 24.25 -7.84
N LEU A 936 -29.67 22.92 -7.78
CA LEU A 936 -28.42 22.24 -7.43
C LEU A 936 -27.39 22.35 -8.55
N ASN A 937 -27.80 22.16 -9.80
CA ASN A 937 -26.90 22.31 -10.94
C ASN A 937 -26.67 23.79 -11.24
N GLN A 938 -25.46 24.27 -10.96
CA GLN A 938 -25.04 25.65 -11.24
C GLN A 938 -23.73 25.74 -12.03
N GLY A 939 -23.08 24.61 -12.31
CA GLY A 939 -21.73 24.63 -12.84
C GLY A 939 -20.78 25.36 -11.88
N GLN A 940 -19.78 26.05 -12.43
CA GLN A 940 -18.88 26.89 -11.65
C GLN A 940 -19.35 28.35 -11.54
N THR A 941 -20.63 28.62 -11.85
CA THR A 941 -21.20 29.97 -11.77
C THR A 941 -21.27 30.43 -10.31
N ASP A 942 -20.86 31.66 -10.04
CA ASP A 942 -21.03 32.31 -8.74
C ASP A 942 -22.46 32.86 -8.65
N ARG A 943 -23.21 32.46 -7.62
CA ARG A 943 -24.57 32.98 -7.36
C ARG A 943 -24.60 33.74 -6.05
N THR A 944 -25.20 34.92 -6.07
CA THR A 944 -25.54 35.66 -4.86
C THR A 944 -26.64 34.96 -4.07
N ILE A 945 -26.75 35.29 -2.78
CA ILE A 945 -27.84 34.77 -1.96
C ILE A 945 -29.20 35.28 -2.48
N GLU A 946 -29.28 36.52 -2.99
CA GLU A 946 -30.50 37.05 -3.59
C GLU A 946 -30.93 36.28 -4.83
N GLU A 947 -29.99 35.95 -5.73
CA GLU A 947 -30.25 35.11 -6.91
C GLU A 947 -30.68 33.70 -6.50
N THR A 948 -30.00 33.10 -5.51
CA THR A 948 -30.33 31.78 -4.97
C THR A 948 -31.76 31.75 -4.43
N LEU A 949 -32.15 32.73 -3.62
CA LEU A 949 -33.50 32.78 -3.05
C LEU A 949 -34.56 33.15 -4.10
N THR A 950 -34.22 33.93 -5.11
CA THR A 950 -35.13 34.25 -6.23
C THR A 950 -35.40 33.01 -7.09
N LEU A 951 -34.36 32.21 -7.37
CA LEU A 951 -34.49 30.93 -8.06
C LEU A 951 -35.33 29.94 -7.25
N ALA A 952 -35.15 29.90 -5.93
CA ALA A 952 -35.98 29.09 -5.04
C ALA A 952 -37.47 29.42 -5.14
N TRP A 953 -37.83 30.71 -5.14
CA TRP A 953 -39.22 31.14 -5.35
C TRP A 953 -39.77 30.74 -6.72
N LYS A 954 -38.97 30.89 -7.79
CA LYS A 954 -39.33 30.48 -9.14
C LYS A 954 -39.59 28.97 -9.26
N LEU A 955 -38.90 28.15 -8.48
CA LEU A 955 -39.16 26.70 -8.45
C LEU A 955 -40.41 26.38 -7.63
N LEU A 956 -40.60 27.07 -6.50
CA LEU A 956 -41.78 26.89 -5.65
C LEU A 956 -43.07 27.44 -6.25
N SER A 957 -43.01 28.33 -7.25
CA SER A 957 -44.21 28.72 -8.01
C SER A 957 -44.81 27.59 -8.86
N ALA A 958 -44.13 26.46 -8.94
CA ALA A 958 -44.76 25.23 -9.39
C ALA A 958 -45.77 24.68 -8.36
N PHE A 959 -45.94 25.23 -7.17
CA PHE A 959 -46.96 24.78 -6.22
C PHE A 959 -48.00 25.86 -5.98
N PRO A 960 -49.30 25.51 -5.86
CA PRO A 960 -50.30 26.49 -5.44
C PRO A 960 -49.98 27.01 -4.03
N LYS A 961 -50.36 28.27 -3.73
CA LYS A 961 -50.06 28.94 -2.43
C LYS A 961 -50.40 28.07 -1.20
N GLY A 962 -51.49 27.30 -1.25
CA GLY A 962 -51.93 26.43 -0.16
C GLY A 962 -51.00 25.24 0.16
N GLU A 963 -50.09 24.88 -0.74
CA GLU A 963 -49.07 23.83 -0.53
C GLU A 963 -47.79 24.37 0.13
N LEU A 964 -47.59 25.70 0.18
CA LEU A 964 -46.42 26.36 0.77
C LEU A 964 -46.53 26.49 2.31
N LYS A 965 -46.77 25.38 2.99
CA LYS A 965 -47.11 25.31 4.42
C LYS A 965 -45.99 25.73 5.38
N ARG A 966 -44.74 25.76 4.91
CA ARG A 966 -43.56 26.10 5.73
C ARG A 966 -43.12 27.56 5.57
N VAL A 967 -43.80 28.33 4.72
CA VAL A 967 -43.51 29.76 4.50
C VAL A 967 -44.60 30.62 5.15
N LYS A 968 -44.22 31.73 5.78
CA LYS A 968 -45.18 32.68 6.37
C LYS A 968 -46.00 33.36 5.26
N GLN A 969 -47.29 33.60 5.53
CA GLN A 969 -48.20 34.23 4.57
C GLN A 969 -47.68 35.58 4.06
N ASP A 970 -47.18 36.44 4.96
CA ASP A 970 -46.59 37.75 4.60
C ASP A 970 -45.45 37.64 3.58
N HIS A 971 -44.68 36.56 3.62
CA HIS A 971 -43.59 36.33 2.67
C HIS A 971 -44.12 35.77 1.34
N ILE A 972 -45.15 34.92 1.37
CA ILE A 972 -45.83 34.45 0.16
C ILE A 972 -46.41 35.64 -0.59
N ASP A 973 -47.13 36.52 0.09
CA ASP A 973 -47.77 37.68 -0.53
C ASP A 973 -46.73 38.65 -1.13
N LYS A 974 -45.56 38.77 -0.50
CA LYS A 974 -44.47 39.65 -0.93
C LYS A 974 -43.65 39.11 -2.11
N TYR A 975 -43.36 37.81 -2.16
CA TYR A 975 -42.38 37.24 -3.10
C TYR A 975 -42.98 36.28 -4.13
N TYR A 976 -44.17 35.73 -3.91
CA TYR A 976 -44.82 34.80 -4.86
C TYR A 976 -45.44 35.56 -6.05
N GLY A 977 -46.01 36.76 -5.87
CA GLY A 977 -46.45 37.68 -6.95
C GLY A 977 -47.54 37.18 -7.93
N GLU A 978 -48.18 38.11 -8.66
CA GLU A 978 -49.24 37.78 -9.66
C GLU A 978 -48.69 37.08 -10.92
N LEU A 979 -47.47 37.42 -11.35
CA LEU A 979 -46.83 36.89 -12.56
C LEU A 979 -46.57 35.37 -12.46
N MET A 980 -46.25 34.89 -11.26
CA MET A 980 -46.08 33.46 -11.01
C MET A 980 -47.42 32.72 -10.88
N GLU A 981 -48.49 33.43 -10.52
CA GLU A 981 -49.85 32.90 -10.44
C GLU A 981 -50.49 32.73 -11.83
N GLU A 982 -50.22 33.62 -12.78
CA GLU A 982 -50.59 33.45 -14.20
C GLU A 982 -49.84 32.28 -14.85
N THR A 983 -48.54 32.16 -14.57
CA THR A 983 -47.69 31.04 -15.08
C THR A 983 -48.21 29.66 -14.62
N TRP A 984 -48.82 29.60 -13.44
CA TRP A 984 -49.46 28.38 -12.92
C TRP A 984 -50.79 28.08 -13.61
N LYS A 985 -51.65 29.09 -13.79
CA LYS A 985 -52.97 28.93 -14.43
C LYS A 985 -52.89 28.44 -15.87
N ASP A 986 -51.88 28.86 -16.63
CA ASP A 986 -51.63 28.37 -17.99
C ASP A 986 -51.17 26.90 -18.04
N ARG A 987 -50.42 26.43 -17.03
CA ARG A 987 -49.94 25.03 -16.96
C ARG A 987 -51.05 24.02 -16.62
N THR A 988 -52.13 24.45 -15.96
CA THR A 988 -53.29 23.61 -15.64
C THR A 988 -54.35 23.53 -16.73
N ARG A 989 -54.19 24.27 -17.85
CA ARG A 989 -55.14 24.30 -18.97
C ARG A 989 -54.78 23.38 -20.15
N VAL A 990 -53.67 22.64 -20.08
CA VAL A 990 -53.19 21.72 -21.13
C VAL A 990 -53.34 20.28 -20.70
#